data_AF-A0A257M7A8-F1
#
_entry.id   AF-A0A257M7A8-F1
#
_cell.length_a   1.000
_cell.length_b   1.000
_cell.length_c   1.000
_cell.angle_alpha   90.00
_cell.angle_beta   90.00
_cell.angle_gamma   90.00
#
_symmetry.space_group_name_H-M   'P 1'
#
loop_
_entity.id
_entity.type
_entity.pdbx_description
1 polymer ?
#
loop_
_entity_poly.entity_id
_entity_poly.type
_entity_poly.pdbx_seq_one_letter_code
_entity_poly.pdbx_strand_id
1 'polypeptide(L)'
;MGFGDGGTQDDGYDNSQHLDKNLWSSLLRIDVDKRSGNLPPNPDSDIPGSGTGSVGFLIPSDNPFVGATSFNGRPISPSALRSEIFVTGVRNPWQFSFDPTTDELWLADVGRNDREEVNLFVAGDNGGWAWREGGVAGPRSGQLINGAAQAAATLTEPLYDYGHGGTSFEGQSVTGGIVYRGSRIPSLVGKYIFADYVSGNIWSLQKGTTNVVDRLATEAAIVSFVADPSNGDVLLLDRGNTGTSQGTGRILRLVQTADDTTFPATLSATGYFADLTNLTPNPGAWPYDVNLRFWSDNADKSRWFLLKSPTDLIGYSRDAPWTFPTGMVWAKHFDLELTPGNPSTKRRIETRFLVKTASGSYGVTYQWNNITNGQPQTEATLVGPNGTDLILPQQRWHIPGRGECMTCHNPTAGHALSFNTPQLNRSGSLGSDVGNFISLLSGNGYLDQNPGAPIDLPRHVRPDETAYSLQARVRSYLDVNCGYCHQPGAGGGGNWDGRHHLTLDQTGLINALSVDAPLNAGDRLVIPGNVNGSMIYSRAAAANGYTRMPPLGSNVIDSEGVQLLSDWIQSEASALTSYDKWRSQYFGTSADGAPEANPDGDSQTNFQEYLFRTNPLVRADVFTPSVTLNGGQVSLAVPALPGRSVRVERSTNLGTWERWNAIGNDGLSRNPSLPFFLAAPASGPKEFFRFRVSEN
;
A
#
# COMPACT_ATOMS: atom_id res chain seq x y z
N MET A 1 9.16 -14.98 31.02
CA MET A 1 7.82 -14.51 30.56
C MET A 1 7.95 -13.02 30.24
N GLY A 2 7.23 -12.48 29.26
CA GLY A 2 7.28 -11.05 28.92
C GLY A 2 5.90 -10.41 29.03
N PHE A 3 5.85 -9.19 29.57
CA PHE A 3 4.65 -8.39 29.71
C PHE A 3 4.90 -7.01 29.10
N GLY A 4 4.03 -6.57 28.20
CA GLY A 4 4.03 -5.19 27.75
C GLY A 4 3.65 -4.22 28.88
N ASP A 5 3.65 -2.93 28.62
CA ASP A 5 3.34 -1.90 29.62
C ASP A 5 1.89 -1.96 30.13
N GLY A 6 0.98 -2.61 29.39
CA GLY A 6 -0.44 -2.74 29.72
C GLY A 6 -1.16 -1.39 29.80
N GLY A 7 -0.51 -0.31 29.38
CA GLY A 7 -0.98 1.07 29.44
C GLY A 7 -1.79 1.46 28.21
N THR A 8 -2.33 2.69 28.23
CA THR A 8 -2.77 3.34 26.99
C THR A 8 -1.55 3.79 26.17
N GLN A 9 -1.75 4.43 25.01
CA GLN A 9 -0.71 4.76 24.00
C GLN A 9 0.58 5.46 24.51
N ASP A 10 0.63 5.98 25.75
CA ASP A 10 1.74 6.75 26.34
C ASP A 10 2.15 6.26 27.75
N ASP A 11 2.09 4.95 27.96
CA ASP A 11 2.23 4.34 29.29
C ASP A 11 1.23 4.98 30.28
N GLY A 12 -0.04 5.17 29.88
CA GLY A 12 -1.00 5.98 30.65
C GLY A 12 -1.26 5.50 32.08
N TYR A 13 -0.88 4.27 32.41
CA TYR A 13 -0.94 3.72 33.76
C TYR A 13 0.37 3.83 34.53
N ASP A 14 1.44 4.35 33.93
CA ASP A 14 2.74 4.60 34.55
C ASP A 14 3.38 3.32 35.09
N ASN A 15 3.52 2.30 34.25
CA ASN A 15 4.04 0.99 34.65
C ASN A 15 5.53 0.84 34.32
N SER A 16 6.02 1.56 33.32
CA SER A 16 7.27 1.20 32.62
C SER A 16 8.57 1.29 33.42
N GLN A 17 8.56 2.05 34.51
CA GLN A 17 9.77 2.37 35.26
C GLN A 17 9.67 2.00 36.74
N HIS A 18 8.83 1.02 37.12
CA HIS A 18 8.65 0.63 38.52
C HIS A 18 9.03 -0.83 38.77
N LEU A 19 9.79 -1.08 39.83
CA LEU A 19 10.03 -2.43 40.36
C LEU A 19 9.16 -2.77 41.57
N ASP A 20 8.33 -1.83 42.03
CA ASP A 20 7.59 -1.92 43.30
C ASP A 20 6.07 -1.76 43.14
N LYS A 21 5.58 -1.85 41.90
CA LYS A 21 4.18 -1.58 41.54
C LYS A 21 3.43 -2.81 41.04
N ASN A 22 3.88 -3.40 39.94
CA ASN A 22 3.30 -4.58 39.30
C ASN A 22 4.37 -5.24 38.39
N LEU A 23 3.96 -6.20 37.56
CA LEU A 23 4.84 -6.96 36.66
C LEU A 23 4.75 -6.50 35.19
N TRP A 24 4.03 -5.42 34.89
CA TRP A 24 3.95 -4.90 33.52
C TRP A 24 5.27 -4.26 33.08
N SER A 25 5.45 -4.10 31.77
CA SER A 25 6.65 -3.53 31.15
C SER A 25 7.94 -4.26 31.55
N SER A 26 7.89 -5.59 31.59
CA SER A 26 9.00 -6.38 32.11
C SER A 26 9.16 -7.74 31.45
N LEU A 27 10.37 -8.29 31.54
CA LEU A 27 10.62 -9.71 31.41
C LEU A 27 10.88 -10.30 32.78
N LEU A 28 10.24 -11.43 33.06
CA LEU A 28 10.34 -12.15 34.32
C LEU A 28 11.19 -13.41 34.19
N ARG A 29 12.01 -13.66 35.20
CA ARG A 29 12.74 -14.92 35.40
C ARG A 29 12.27 -15.56 36.71
N ILE A 30 11.67 -16.74 36.61
CA ILE A 30 11.12 -17.50 37.72
C ILE A 30 11.65 -18.93 37.71
N ASP A 31 11.58 -19.59 38.85
CA ASP A 31 11.97 -20.98 39.04
C ASP A 31 10.74 -21.86 39.33
N VAL A 32 10.28 -22.56 38.30
CA VAL A 32 9.15 -23.49 38.40
C VAL A 32 9.53 -24.83 39.05
N ASP A 33 10.83 -25.15 39.10
CA ASP A 33 11.35 -26.38 39.72
C ASP A 33 11.51 -26.24 41.24
N LYS A 34 11.37 -25.02 41.77
CA LYS A 34 11.48 -24.69 43.20
C LYS A 34 12.79 -25.22 43.83
N ARG A 35 13.90 -24.98 43.15
CA ARG A 35 15.24 -25.40 43.58
C ARG A 35 15.60 -24.79 44.93
N SER A 36 16.32 -25.56 45.74
CA SER A 36 16.77 -25.12 47.06
C SER A 36 17.64 -23.86 46.94
N GLY A 37 17.43 -22.89 47.84
CA GLY A 37 18.15 -21.61 47.86
C GLY A 37 17.43 -20.47 47.14
N ASN A 38 16.38 -20.77 46.35
CA ASN A 38 15.55 -19.75 45.72
C ASN A 38 14.48 -19.21 46.68
N LEU A 39 14.02 -17.99 46.42
CA LEU A 39 13.23 -17.20 47.36
C LEU A 39 11.73 -17.28 47.03
N PRO A 40 10.83 -17.23 48.02
CA PRO A 40 9.42 -16.99 47.72
C PRO A 40 9.24 -15.58 47.13
N PRO A 41 8.27 -15.37 46.23
CA PRO A 41 7.91 -14.03 45.77
C PRO A 41 7.28 -13.22 46.90
N ASN A 42 7.39 -11.89 46.80
CA ASN A 42 6.70 -10.99 47.70
C ASN A 42 5.18 -11.09 47.54
N PRO A 43 4.38 -10.82 48.59
CA PRO A 43 2.92 -10.84 48.49
C PRO A 43 2.38 -9.88 47.43
N ASP A 44 1.53 -10.39 46.54
CA ASP A 44 0.81 -9.65 45.51
C ASP A 44 -0.53 -10.37 45.20
N SER A 45 -1.61 -9.61 45.04
CA SER A 45 -2.93 -10.13 44.67
C SER A 45 -2.97 -10.84 43.31
N ASP A 46 -2.08 -10.45 42.40
CA ASP A 46 -1.95 -11.01 41.06
C ASP A 46 -1.10 -12.30 41.05
N ILE A 47 -0.47 -12.65 42.17
CA ILE A 47 0.32 -13.88 42.34
C ILE A 47 -0.38 -14.81 43.33
N PRO A 48 -1.16 -15.80 42.84
CA PRO A 48 -1.88 -16.73 43.71
C PRO A 48 -0.94 -17.48 44.67
N GLY A 49 -1.27 -17.45 45.96
CA GLY A 49 -0.51 -18.15 46.99
C GLY A 49 0.79 -17.44 47.43
N SER A 50 1.08 -16.24 46.91
CA SER A 50 2.15 -15.39 47.43
C SER A 50 1.92 -15.09 48.93
N GLY A 51 2.99 -15.08 49.73
CA GLY A 51 2.91 -14.87 51.19
C GLY A 51 2.31 -16.01 52.03
N THR A 52 1.75 -17.06 51.42
CA THR A 52 1.14 -18.21 52.14
C THR A 52 1.91 -19.52 52.00
N GLY A 53 3.04 -19.51 51.28
CA GLY A 53 3.91 -20.68 51.08
C GLY A 53 3.41 -21.71 50.06
N SER A 54 2.25 -21.49 49.45
CA SER A 54 1.64 -22.38 48.43
C SER A 54 1.80 -21.88 46.99
N VAL A 55 2.77 -21.00 46.76
CA VAL A 55 3.00 -20.36 45.45
C VAL A 55 3.48 -21.35 44.38
N GLY A 56 3.15 -21.10 43.11
CA GLY A 56 3.49 -21.97 41.98
C GLY A 56 4.97 -21.97 41.58
N PHE A 57 5.74 -20.95 41.94
CA PHE A 57 7.14 -20.76 41.55
C PHE A 57 7.97 -20.12 42.67
N LEU A 58 9.30 -20.20 42.58
CA LEU A 58 10.24 -19.41 43.38
C LEU A 58 10.97 -18.38 42.51
N ILE A 59 11.67 -17.45 43.15
CA ILE A 59 12.52 -16.45 42.53
C ILE A 59 13.96 -16.93 42.59
N PRO A 60 14.66 -17.06 41.43
CA PRO A 60 16.10 -17.30 41.43
C PRO A 60 16.82 -16.31 42.33
N SER A 61 17.64 -16.81 43.26
CA SER A 61 18.36 -15.96 44.21
C SER A 61 19.36 -15.00 43.55
N ASP A 62 19.73 -15.28 42.30
CA ASP A 62 20.59 -14.48 41.42
C ASP A 62 19.81 -13.55 40.47
N ASN A 63 18.49 -13.37 40.66
CA ASN A 63 17.76 -12.36 39.89
C ASN A 63 18.29 -10.94 40.18
N PRO A 64 18.33 -10.06 39.16
CA PRO A 64 19.11 -8.82 39.20
C PRO A 64 18.62 -7.81 40.25
N PHE A 65 17.34 -7.85 40.60
CA PHE A 65 16.74 -6.91 41.54
C PHE A 65 16.49 -7.49 42.93
N VAL A 66 16.90 -8.74 43.21
CA VAL A 66 16.76 -9.33 44.54
C VAL A 66 17.47 -8.45 45.58
N GLY A 67 16.70 -7.96 46.56
CA GLY A 67 17.22 -7.10 47.63
C GLY A 67 17.43 -5.63 47.24
N ALA A 68 16.97 -5.19 46.07
CA ALA A 68 17.05 -3.79 45.67
C ALA A 68 16.31 -2.86 46.66
N THR A 69 17.01 -1.85 47.17
CA THR A 69 16.45 -0.83 48.08
C THR A 69 16.12 0.48 47.39
N SER A 70 16.50 0.63 46.12
CA SER A 70 16.19 1.79 45.28
C SER A 70 16.21 1.44 43.80
N PHE A 71 15.48 2.21 43.00
CA PHE A 71 15.48 2.13 41.54
C PHE A 71 15.20 3.51 40.95
N ASN A 72 15.93 3.90 39.90
CA ASN A 72 15.84 5.21 39.26
C ASN A 72 15.86 6.40 40.25
N GLY A 73 16.70 6.32 41.29
CA GLY A 73 16.82 7.35 42.32
C GLY A 73 15.70 7.38 43.37
N ARG A 74 14.72 6.46 43.31
CA ARG A 74 13.62 6.35 44.28
C ARG A 74 13.86 5.17 45.24
N PRO A 75 13.63 5.33 46.55
CA PRO A 75 13.63 4.20 47.49
C PRO A 75 12.51 3.19 47.19
N ILE A 76 12.82 1.91 47.30
CA ILE A 76 11.86 0.80 47.17
C ILE A 76 11.63 0.19 48.55
N SER A 77 10.37 -0.06 48.91
CA SER A 77 10.06 -0.89 50.08
C SER A 77 10.40 -2.35 49.77
N PRO A 78 11.19 -3.04 50.63
CA PRO A 78 11.54 -4.45 50.42
C PRO A 78 10.33 -5.38 50.24
N SER A 79 9.18 -5.04 50.85
CA SER A 79 7.94 -5.82 50.74
C SER A 79 7.15 -5.59 49.44
N ALA A 80 7.42 -4.48 48.74
CA ALA A 80 6.76 -4.11 47.49
C ALA A 80 7.60 -4.49 46.26
N LEU A 81 8.90 -4.71 46.44
CA LEU A 81 9.81 -5.14 45.38
C LEU A 81 9.28 -6.39 44.64
N ARG A 82 9.30 -6.33 43.31
CA ARG A 82 9.00 -7.45 42.42
C ARG A 82 10.32 -8.06 41.94
N SER A 83 10.82 -9.03 42.71
CA SER A 83 12.11 -9.69 42.45
C SER A 83 12.05 -10.67 41.27
N GLU A 84 10.86 -10.91 40.71
CA GLU A 84 10.61 -11.65 39.48
C GLU A 84 11.25 -10.96 38.27
N ILE A 85 11.34 -9.63 38.30
CA ILE A 85 11.76 -8.81 37.17
C ILE A 85 13.22 -9.10 36.84
N PHE A 86 13.47 -9.37 35.57
CA PHE A 86 14.78 -9.66 34.98
C PHE A 86 15.22 -8.52 34.05
N VAL A 87 14.30 -7.96 33.28
CA VAL A 87 14.47 -6.73 32.47
C VAL A 87 13.23 -5.87 32.70
N THR A 88 13.37 -4.55 32.73
CA THR A 88 12.29 -3.58 32.91
C THR A 88 12.23 -2.59 31.74
N GLY A 89 11.16 -1.80 31.64
CA GLY A 89 11.08 -0.70 30.68
C GLY A 89 10.90 -1.13 29.23
N VAL A 90 10.32 -2.30 28.99
CA VAL A 90 9.90 -2.75 27.65
C VAL A 90 8.46 -2.36 27.38
N ARG A 91 8.11 -1.97 26.15
CA ARG A 91 6.75 -1.53 25.82
C ARG A 91 5.82 -2.69 25.49
N ASN A 92 6.20 -3.50 24.52
CA ASN A 92 5.46 -4.62 23.99
C ASN A 92 6.45 -5.67 23.44
N PRO A 93 7.04 -6.50 24.32
CA PRO A 93 8.06 -7.49 23.96
C PRO A 93 7.43 -8.70 23.24
N TRP A 94 7.06 -8.51 21.96
CA TRP A 94 6.24 -9.45 21.19
C TRP A 94 6.87 -10.84 21.06
N GLN A 95 8.15 -10.90 20.68
CA GLN A 95 8.91 -12.14 20.65
C GLN A 95 10.31 -11.91 21.22
N PHE A 96 10.77 -12.88 22.01
CA PHE A 96 12.15 -12.98 22.45
C PHE A 96 12.64 -14.43 22.32
N SER A 97 13.96 -14.60 22.21
CA SER A 97 14.60 -15.90 22.12
C SER A 97 15.98 -15.89 22.78
N PHE A 98 16.40 -17.05 23.26
CA PHE A 98 17.77 -17.28 23.70
C PHE A 98 18.52 -18.00 22.59
N ASP A 99 19.69 -17.49 22.24
CA ASP A 99 20.59 -18.21 21.34
C ASP A 99 21.20 -19.40 22.09
N PRO A 100 20.93 -20.65 21.68
CA PRO A 100 21.39 -21.83 22.41
C PRO A 100 22.92 -21.99 22.44
N THR A 101 23.65 -21.23 21.63
CA THR A 101 25.12 -21.28 21.59
C THR A 101 25.78 -20.25 22.50
N THR A 102 25.20 -19.05 22.63
CA THR A 102 25.80 -17.92 23.35
C THR A 102 25.06 -17.58 24.65
N ASP A 103 23.87 -18.14 24.86
CA ASP A 103 22.94 -17.83 25.96
C ASP A 103 22.46 -16.36 25.97
N GLU A 104 22.56 -15.70 24.83
CA GLU A 104 22.17 -14.30 24.68
C GLU A 104 20.66 -14.15 24.48
N LEU A 105 20.06 -13.21 25.22
CA LEU A 105 18.63 -12.86 25.12
C LEU A 105 18.42 -11.81 24.04
N TRP A 106 17.83 -12.24 22.93
CA TRP A 106 17.36 -11.38 21.85
C TRP A 106 15.88 -11.08 22.04
N LEU A 107 15.49 -9.82 21.90
CA LEU A 107 14.11 -9.41 22.10
C LEU A 107 13.71 -8.38 21.05
N ALA A 108 12.51 -8.53 20.50
CA ALA A 108 11.86 -7.48 19.72
C ALA A 108 10.83 -6.75 20.57
N ASP A 109 10.94 -5.44 20.63
CA ASP A 109 10.03 -4.57 21.36
C ASP A 109 9.28 -3.68 20.38
N VAL A 110 7.94 -3.82 20.34
CA VAL A 110 7.11 -3.06 19.41
C VAL A 110 6.90 -1.65 19.97
N GLY A 111 7.33 -0.65 19.19
CA GLY A 111 7.22 0.74 19.56
C GLY A 111 5.83 1.33 19.37
N ARG A 112 5.72 2.64 19.56
CA ARG A 112 4.44 3.35 19.52
C ARG A 112 4.19 3.98 18.15
N ASN A 113 5.02 4.94 17.77
CA ASN A 113 4.78 5.84 16.63
C ASN A 113 6.00 6.01 15.72
N ASP A 114 7.21 5.88 16.27
CA ASP A 114 8.42 6.39 15.61
C ASP A 114 9.41 5.28 15.29
N ARG A 115 9.62 4.34 16.22
CA ARG A 115 10.68 3.33 16.10
C ARG A 115 10.22 1.94 16.52
N GLU A 116 10.71 0.95 15.80
CA GLU A 116 10.67 -0.45 16.21
C GLU A 116 12.08 -0.90 16.57
N GLU A 117 12.23 -1.81 17.54
CA GLU A 117 13.57 -2.14 18.07
C GLU A 117 13.81 -3.65 18.31
N VAL A 118 15.08 -4.02 18.13
CA VAL A 118 15.69 -5.29 18.51
C VAL A 118 16.72 -5.02 19.59
N ASN A 119 16.49 -5.64 20.74
CA ASN A 119 17.28 -5.52 21.95
C ASN A 119 18.11 -6.79 22.19
N LEU A 120 19.30 -6.59 22.76
CA LEU A 120 20.15 -7.65 23.29
C LEU A 120 20.32 -7.41 24.78
N PHE A 121 19.39 -7.92 25.57
CA PHE A 121 19.33 -7.61 27.00
C PHE A 121 20.14 -8.59 27.85
N VAL A 122 20.64 -8.08 28.96
CA VAL A 122 21.19 -8.86 30.07
C VAL A 122 20.39 -8.61 31.35
N ALA A 123 20.69 -9.37 32.40
CA ALA A 123 20.01 -9.25 33.68
C ALA A 123 20.14 -7.84 34.26
N GLY A 124 19.01 -7.20 34.54
CA GLY A 124 18.92 -5.87 35.15
C GLY A 124 18.79 -4.72 34.15
N ASP A 125 18.81 -5.00 32.85
CA ASP A 125 18.64 -3.97 31.84
C ASP A 125 17.27 -3.29 31.91
N ASN A 126 17.24 -2.06 31.40
CA ASN A 126 16.08 -1.19 31.37
C ASN A 126 15.90 -0.62 29.97
N GLY A 127 14.90 -1.07 29.22
CA GLY A 127 14.61 -0.62 27.85
C GLY A 127 14.18 0.85 27.76
N GLY A 128 13.89 1.50 28.89
CA GLY A 128 13.69 2.94 28.94
C GLY A 128 12.36 3.46 28.40
N TRP A 129 11.43 2.58 27.98
CA TRP A 129 10.04 2.98 27.77
C TRP A 129 9.51 3.65 29.05
N ALA A 130 8.71 4.72 29.02
CA ALA A 130 8.26 5.51 27.87
C ALA A 130 9.10 6.78 27.61
N TRP A 131 10.33 6.84 28.12
CA TRP A 131 11.27 7.96 27.90
C TRP A 131 12.14 7.79 26.65
N ARG A 132 12.30 6.55 26.20
CA ARG A 132 12.94 6.15 24.95
C ARG A 132 11.94 5.34 24.10
N GLU A 133 12.12 5.43 22.79
CA GLU A 133 11.47 4.58 21.80
C GLU A 133 12.52 4.33 20.72
N GLY A 134 13.15 3.15 20.70
CA GLY A 134 14.42 2.99 20.01
C GLY A 134 15.50 3.92 20.55
N GLY A 135 16.36 4.40 19.65
CA GLY A 135 17.39 5.39 19.93
C GLY A 135 16.89 6.85 20.00
N VAL A 136 15.57 7.09 19.98
CA VAL A 136 15.00 8.46 20.00
C VAL A 136 14.23 8.75 21.29
N ALA A 137 13.80 10.01 21.43
CA ALA A 137 12.99 10.44 22.56
C ALA A 137 11.59 9.79 22.52
N GLY A 138 11.23 9.08 23.58
CA GLY A 138 9.88 8.54 23.75
C GLY A 138 8.87 9.61 24.19
N PRO A 139 7.58 9.26 24.30
CA PRO A 139 6.51 10.23 24.55
C PRO A 139 6.58 10.93 25.92
N ARG A 140 7.30 10.36 26.89
CA ARG A 140 7.52 10.97 28.21
C ARG A 140 8.88 11.63 28.37
N SER A 141 9.66 11.71 27.29
CA SER A 141 10.97 12.38 27.31
C SER A 141 10.86 13.81 27.85
N GLY A 142 11.79 14.18 28.73
CA GLY A 142 11.79 15.47 29.43
C GLY A 142 10.93 15.52 30.71
N GLN A 143 10.12 14.50 30.99
CA GLN A 143 9.43 14.35 32.27
C GLN A 143 10.32 13.69 33.31
N LEU A 144 9.95 13.81 34.60
CA LEU A 144 10.65 13.13 35.69
C LEU A 144 10.32 11.63 35.68
N ILE A 145 11.33 10.77 35.76
CA ILE A 145 11.18 9.32 35.91
C ILE A 145 10.92 9.00 37.39
N ASN A 146 9.68 8.63 37.72
CA ASN A 146 9.24 8.41 39.11
C ASN A 146 9.57 9.57 40.07
N GLY A 147 9.51 10.81 39.59
CA GLY A 147 9.85 12.00 40.37
C GLY A 147 11.35 12.32 40.47
N ALA A 148 12.22 11.53 39.84
CA ALA A 148 13.65 11.81 39.70
C ALA A 148 13.99 12.32 38.29
N ALA A 149 15.14 12.97 38.15
CA ALA A 149 15.65 13.34 36.82
C ALA A 149 15.94 12.09 35.99
N GLN A 150 15.70 12.11 34.68
CA GLN A 150 15.96 10.96 33.79
C GLN A 150 17.42 10.45 33.89
N ALA A 151 18.39 11.33 34.16
CA ALA A 151 19.78 10.96 34.38
C ALA A 151 20.02 10.05 35.61
N ALA A 152 19.02 9.88 36.48
CA ALA A 152 19.06 8.93 37.59
C ALA A 152 18.75 7.48 37.16
N ALA A 153 18.26 7.28 35.94
CA ALA A 153 18.02 5.96 35.34
C ALA A 153 19.14 5.61 34.36
N THR A 154 19.56 4.35 34.39
CA THR A 154 20.44 3.78 33.34
C THR A 154 19.54 3.11 32.32
N LEU A 155 19.40 3.73 31.15
CA LEU A 155 18.60 3.19 30.05
C LEU A 155 19.51 2.44 29.09
N THR A 156 19.04 1.30 28.60
CA THR A 156 19.75 0.41 27.69
C THR A 156 19.37 0.78 26.27
N GLU A 157 20.36 1.07 25.44
CA GLU A 157 20.12 1.35 24.03
C GLU A 157 19.83 0.04 23.27
N PRO A 158 18.94 0.07 22.27
CA PRO A 158 18.68 -1.10 21.46
C PRO A 158 19.92 -1.50 20.65
N LEU A 159 20.02 -2.79 20.32
CA LEU A 159 21.08 -3.27 19.42
C LEU A 159 20.84 -2.75 18.01
N TYR A 160 19.59 -2.72 17.57
CA TYR A 160 19.18 -2.14 16.30
C TYR A 160 17.76 -1.60 16.42
N ASP A 161 17.52 -0.43 15.83
CA ASP A 161 16.19 0.15 15.70
C ASP A 161 15.97 0.71 14.30
N TYR A 162 14.71 0.77 13.87
CA TYR A 162 14.33 1.26 12.55
C TYR A 162 13.07 2.11 12.57
N GLY A 163 12.92 2.95 11.55
CA GLY A 163 11.88 3.97 11.50
C GLY A 163 10.56 3.40 11.00
N HIS A 164 9.48 4.06 11.39
CA HIS A 164 8.17 3.80 10.83
C HIS A 164 8.11 4.24 9.36
N GLY A 165 7.93 3.29 8.44
CA GLY A 165 7.95 3.56 7.00
C GLY A 165 7.74 2.32 6.14
N GLY A 166 8.00 2.44 4.84
CA GLY A 166 7.78 1.37 3.87
C GLY A 166 9.03 0.91 3.12
N THR A 167 10.17 1.60 3.28
CA THR A 167 11.39 1.28 2.54
C THR A 167 12.04 -0.02 3.02
N SER A 168 13.13 -0.44 2.37
CA SER A 168 13.85 -1.69 2.68
C SER A 168 14.34 -1.83 4.13
N PHE A 169 14.46 -0.75 4.89
CA PHE A 169 14.95 -0.76 6.28
C PHE A 169 14.04 0.05 7.22
N GLU A 170 12.76 0.07 6.89
CA GLU A 170 11.69 0.64 7.71
C GLU A 170 10.57 -0.39 7.89
N GLY A 171 9.68 -0.16 8.85
CA GLY A 171 8.54 -1.04 9.14
C GLY A 171 7.52 -0.37 10.06
N GLN A 172 6.75 -1.13 10.83
CA GLN A 172 5.71 -0.61 11.75
C GLN A 172 5.49 -1.46 13.00
N SER A 173 5.86 -2.73 12.96
CA SER A 173 5.58 -3.68 14.03
C SER A 173 6.59 -4.81 13.96
N VAL A 174 7.67 -4.67 14.70
CA VAL A 174 8.71 -5.70 14.76
C VAL A 174 8.12 -6.98 15.32
N THR A 175 8.27 -8.07 14.58
CA THR A 175 7.86 -9.40 15.01
C THR A 175 8.96 -10.08 15.83
N GLY A 176 10.22 -9.67 15.65
CA GLY A 176 11.38 -10.35 16.23
C GLY A 176 11.72 -11.63 15.50
N GLY A 177 12.45 -12.52 16.17
CA GLY A 177 12.79 -13.83 15.63
C GLY A 177 13.86 -14.56 16.41
N ILE A 178 14.79 -15.21 15.71
CA ILE A 178 15.79 -16.12 16.31
C ILE A 178 17.16 -16.01 15.62
N VAL A 179 18.23 -16.35 16.35
CA VAL A 179 19.56 -16.54 15.76
C VAL A 179 19.58 -17.79 14.89
N TYR A 180 19.98 -17.65 13.63
CA TYR A 180 20.03 -18.78 12.70
C TYR A 180 21.21 -19.71 13.02
N ARG A 181 20.88 -20.97 13.31
CA ARG A 181 21.85 -22.04 13.61
C ARG A 181 21.76 -23.23 12.64
N GLY A 182 21.01 -23.06 11.55
CA GLY A 182 20.80 -24.07 10.52
C GLY A 182 21.99 -24.20 9.58
N SER A 183 21.97 -25.25 8.75
CA SER A 183 23.06 -25.55 7.81
C SER A 183 22.73 -25.27 6.34
N ARG A 184 21.47 -24.97 6.01
CA ARG A 184 21.03 -24.77 4.61
C ARG A 184 21.48 -23.45 4.01
N ILE A 185 21.66 -22.41 4.83
CA ILE A 185 22.10 -21.09 4.38
C ILE A 185 23.33 -20.69 5.21
N PRO A 186 24.53 -21.20 4.87
CA PRO A 186 25.73 -21.00 5.68
C PRO A 186 26.08 -19.53 5.97
N SER A 187 25.74 -18.62 5.05
CA SER A 187 25.98 -17.17 5.20
C SER A 187 25.13 -16.49 6.29
N LEU A 188 24.10 -17.17 6.81
CA LEU A 188 23.24 -16.65 7.89
C LEU A 188 23.62 -17.19 9.26
N VAL A 189 24.53 -18.17 9.37
CA VAL A 189 24.87 -18.78 10.66
C VAL A 189 25.38 -17.73 11.65
N GLY A 190 24.69 -17.64 12.80
CA GLY A 190 24.99 -16.67 13.85
C GLY A 190 24.41 -15.27 13.65
N LYS A 191 23.66 -15.02 12.56
CA LYS A 191 22.89 -13.78 12.39
C LYS A 191 21.49 -13.93 13.01
N TYR A 192 20.98 -12.85 13.60
CA TYR A 192 19.61 -12.79 14.09
C TYR A 192 18.65 -12.53 12.93
N ILE A 193 17.70 -13.44 12.72
CA ILE A 193 16.70 -13.32 11.66
C ILE A 193 15.43 -12.77 12.28
N PHE A 194 14.90 -11.69 11.73
CA PHE A 194 13.72 -11.01 12.23
C PHE A 194 12.89 -10.45 11.10
N ALA A 195 11.63 -10.12 11.38
CA ALA A 195 10.75 -9.48 10.42
C ALA A 195 9.92 -8.36 11.04
N ASP A 196 9.28 -7.62 10.15
CA ASP A 196 8.24 -6.66 10.46
C ASP A 196 6.90 -7.14 9.90
N TYR A 197 5.86 -7.14 10.75
CA TYR A 197 4.55 -7.70 10.42
C TYR A 197 3.86 -6.97 9.26
N VAL A 198 3.99 -5.64 9.22
CA VAL A 198 3.23 -4.78 8.29
C VAL A 198 3.94 -4.61 6.96
N SER A 199 5.21 -4.20 6.99
CA SER A 199 6.01 -4.03 5.76
C SER A 199 6.34 -5.36 5.11
N GLY A 200 6.31 -6.45 5.87
CA GLY A 200 6.70 -7.78 5.44
C GLY A 200 8.21 -7.93 5.21
N ASN A 201 9.01 -6.94 5.57
CA ASN A 201 10.45 -7.04 5.45
C ASN A 201 10.98 -8.14 6.37
N ILE A 202 11.83 -9.02 5.81
CA ILE A 202 12.57 -10.03 6.57
C ILE A 202 14.06 -9.68 6.46
N TRP A 203 14.74 -9.58 7.59
CA TRP A 203 16.13 -9.15 7.68
C TRP A 203 17.00 -10.18 8.40
N SER A 204 18.31 -10.06 8.18
CA SER A 204 19.33 -10.61 9.06
C SER A 204 20.11 -9.48 9.70
N LEU A 205 20.37 -9.58 11.00
CA LEU A 205 21.19 -8.67 11.78
C LEU A 205 22.45 -9.43 12.24
N GLN A 206 23.61 -8.94 11.79
CA GLN A 206 24.91 -9.37 12.27
C GLN A 206 25.45 -8.32 13.24
N LYS A 207 25.60 -8.72 14.50
CA LYS A 207 26.21 -7.86 15.52
C LYS A 207 27.72 -7.72 15.30
N GLY A 208 28.25 -6.53 15.56
CA GLY A 208 29.68 -6.21 15.45
C GLY A 208 30.01 -4.85 16.04
N THR A 209 31.19 -4.30 15.74
CA THR A 209 31.50 -2.88 16.10
C THR A 209 30.54 -1.91 15.41
N THR A 210 30.12 -2.25 14.20
CA THR A 210 28.97 -1.67 13.52
C THR A 210 28.08 -2.82 13.12
N ASN A 211 26.82 -2.74 13.52
CA ASN A 211 25.84 -3.76 13.17
C ASN A 211 25.54 -3.70 11.67
N VAL A 212 25.49 -4.88 11.04
CA VAL A 212 25.18 -5.00 9.61
C VAL A 212 23.80 -5.64 9.49
N VAL A 213 22.89 -4.93 8.83
CA VAL A 213 21.53 -5.42 8.55
C VAL A 213 21.37 -5.62 7.06
N ASP A 214 21.02 -6.84 6.67
CA ASP A 214 20.74 -7.21 5.29
C ASP A 214 19.26 -7.57 5.16
N ARG A 215 18.59 -7.01 4.16
CA ARG A 215 17.23 -7.45 3.80
C ARG A 215 17.33 -8.75 3.01
N LEU A 216 16.64 -9.78 3.50
CA LEU A 216 16.68 -11.13 2.96
C LEU A 216 15.53 -11.39 1.99
N ALA A 217 14.32 -11.00 2.37
CA ALA A 217 13.10 -11.33 1.63
C ALA A 217 11.95 -10.39 2.00
N THR A 218 10.80 -10.61 1.37
CA THR A 218 9.55 -9.92 1.71
C THR A 218 8.42 -10.94 1.80
N GLU A 219 7.77 -11.01 2.95
CA GLU A 219 6.53 -11.74 3.18
C GLU A 219 5.78 -11.01 4.29
N ALA A 220 4.56 -10.54 4.00
CA ALA A 220 3.75 -9.86 4.99
C ALA A 220 3.15 -10.87 6.00
N ALA A 221 2.68 -10.36 7.14
CA ALA A 221 1.95 -11.15 8.13
C ALA A 221 2.73 -12.30 8.79
N ILE A 222 4.05 -12.23 8.80
CA ILE A 222 4.89 -13.04 9.69
C ILE A 222 4.59 -12.62 11.13
N VAL A 223 4.20 -13.58 11.96
CA VAL A 223 3.82 -13.34 13.37
C VAL A 223 4.78 -13.99 14.36
N SER A 224 5.60 -14.94 13.92
CA SER A 224 6.64 -15.53 14.76
C SER A 224 7.67 -16.33 13.95
N PHE A 225 8.81 -16.61 14.58
CA PHE A 225 9.85 -17.51 14.09
C PHE A 225 10.05 -18.68 15.04
N VAL A 226 10.32 -19.85 14.49
CA VAL A 226 10.72 -21.02 15.27
C VAL A 226 11.91 -21.73 14.62
N ALA A 227 12.76 -22.33 15.44
CA ALA A 227 13.82 -23.20 14.95
C ALA A 227 13.20 -24.54 14.54
N ASP A 228 13.57 -25.04 13.36
CA ASP A 228 13.30 -26.42 12.97
C ASP A 228 14.16 -27.34 13.86
N PRO A 229 13.54 -28.14 14.76
CA PRO A 229 14.30 -28.93 15.72
C PRO A 229 15.13 -30.04 15.05
N SER A 230 14.84 -30.37 13.78
CA SER A 230 15.57 -31.41 13.05
C SER A 230 16.94 -30.95 12.53
N ASN A 231 17.12 -29.66 12.28
CA ASN A 231 18.31 -29.17 11.58
C ASN A 231 18.75 -27.73 11.92
N GLY A 232 18.03 -27.02 12.79
CA GLY A 232 18.33 -25.66 13.22
C GLY A 232 17.95 -24.55 12.23
N ASP A 233 17.28 -24.87 11.11
CA ASP A 233 16.79 -23.86 10.18
C ASP A 233 15.71 -22.98 10.80
N VAL A 234 15.46 -21.81 10.18
CA VAL A 234 14.34 -20.94 10.52
C VAL A 234 13.07 -21.38 9.78
N LEU A 235 11.99 -21.53 10.54
CA LEU A 235 10.62 -21.55 10.04
C LEU A 235 9.93 -20.25 10.45
N LEU A 236 9.14 -19.70 9.53
CA LEU A 236 8.35 -18.49 9.74
C LEU A 236 6.88 -18.87 9.85
N LEU A 237 6.20 -18.37 10.87
CA LEU A 237 4.76 -18.52 11.05
C LEU A 237 4.08 -17.32 10.43
N ASP A 238 3.27 -17.59 9.42
CA ASP A 238 2.53 -16.59 8.67
C ASP A 238 1.03 -16.76 8.93
N ARG A 239 0.35 -15.66 9.25
CA ARG A 239 -1.09 -15.65 9.54
C ARG A 239 -1.96 -15.65 8.27
N GLY A 240 -1.39 -15.44 7.09
CA GLY A 240 -2.04 -15.50 5.77
C GLY A 240 -2.90 -14.29 5.43
N ASN A 241 -2.42 -13.07 5.70
CA ASN A 241 -3.31 -11.90 5.76
C ASN A 241 -3.81 -11.38 4.39
N THR A 242 -5.09 -10.97 4.35
CA THR A 242 -5.67 -10.06 3.34
C THR A 242 -6.27 -8.82 4.04
N GLY A 243 -5.42 -7.98 4.63
CA GLY A 243 -5.86 -6.79 5.38
C GLY A 243 -6.16 -7.05 6.87
N THR A 244 -7.44 -7.11 7.26
CA THR A 244 -7.86 -7.41 8.66
C THR A 244 -8.35 -8.83 8.87
N SER A 245 -8.69 -9.53 7.79
CA SER A 245 -9.17 -10.90 7.85
C SER A 245 -8.01 -11.88 7.94
N GLN A 246 -8.05 -12.75 8.94
CA GLN A 246 -7.17 -13.92 8.99
C GLN A 246 -7.46 -14.78 7.75
N GLY A 247 -6.47 -14.93 6.88
CA GLY A 247 -6.53 -15.95 5.83
C GLY A 247 -5.99 -17.28 6.33
N THR A 248 -5.57 -18.13 5.41
CA THR A 248 -5.02 -19.44 5.75
C THR A 248 -3.59 -19.28 6.27
N GLY A 249 -3.38 -19.60 7.55
CA GLY A 249 -2.04 -19.60 8.14
C GLY A 249 -1.11 -20.59 7.45
N ARG A 250 0.16 -20.21 7.30
CA ARG A 250 1.22 -20.97 6.62
C ARG A 250 2.44 -21.11 7.53
N ILE A 251 3.14 -22.24 7.40
CA ILE A 251 4.50 -22.39 7.92
C ILE A 251 5.43 -22.31 6.72
N LEU A 252 6.25 -21.27 6.70
CA LEU A 252 7.19 -20.99 5.64
C LEU A 252 8.60 -21.36 6.09
N ARG A 253 9.47 -21.63 5.13
CA ARG A 253 10.90 -21.85 5.38
C ARG A 253 11.68 -20.89 4.52
N LEU A 254 12.69 -20.25 5.10
CA LEU A 254 13.63 -19.46 4.32
C LEU A 254 14.46 -20.40 3.43
N VAL A 255 14.48 -20.12 2.13
CA VAL A 255 15.27 -20.86 1.16
C VAL A 255 16.21 -19.90 0.44
N GLN A 256 17.47 -20.32 0.25
CA GLN A 256 18.39 -19.60 -0.61
C GLN A 256 18.22 -20.11 -2.04
N THR A 257 17.71 -19.27 -2.92
CA THR A 257 17.85 -19.46 -4.36
C THR A 257 19.14 -18.79 -4.80
N ALA A 258 19.97 -19.46 -5.59
CA ALA A 258 21.03 -18.76 -6.29
C ALA A 258 20.38 -17.69 -7.16
N ASP A 259 20.78 -16.43 -6.99
CA ASP A 259 20.49 -15.42 -7.98
C ASP A 259 21.40 -15.74 -9.17
N ASP A 260 20.90 -16.60 -10.07
CA ASP A 260 21.60 -17.01 -11.28
C ASP A 260 21.64 -15.88 -12.33
N THR A 261 21.05 -14.73 -12.02
CA THR A 261 21.03 -13.57 -12.88
C THR A 261 22.20 -12.64 -12.59
N THR A 262 23.27 -12.80 -13.36
CA THR A 262 24.28 -11.75 -13.47
C THR A 262 23.66 -10.56 -14.21
N PHE A 263 23.25 -9.54 -13.47
CA PHE A 263 22.75 -8.30 -14.07
C PHE A 263 23.89 -7.51 -14.70
N PRO A 264 23.68 -6.89 -15.88
CA PRO A 264 24.64 -5.96 -16.45
C PRO A 264 25.00 -4.84 -15.45
N ALA A 265 26.28 -4.51 -15.31
CA ALA A 265 26.72 -3.48 -14.37
C ALA A 265 26.34 -2.06 -14.83
N THR A 266 26.14 -1.86 -16.14
CA THR A 266 25.80 -0.57 -16.75
C THR A 266 24.59 -0.69 -17.66
N LEU A 267 23.91 0.43 -17.90
CA LEU A 267 22.76 0.50 -18.78
C LEU A 267 23.15 0.20 -20.23
N SER A 268 24.31 0.67 -20.70
CA SER A 268 24.85 0.28 -22.01
C SER A 268 25.04 -1.24 -22.15
N ALA A 269 25.54 -1.91 -21.10
CA ALA A 269 25.77 -3.35 -21.10
C ALA A 269 24.48 -4.18 -21.11
N THR A 270 23.31 -3.57 -20.84
CA THR A 270 22.02 -4.24 -21.02
C THR A 270 21.70 -4.52 -22.49
N GLY A 271 22.29 -3.75 -23.41
CA GLY A 271 21.94 -3.81 -24.82
C GLY A 271 20.49 -3.40 -25.13
N TYR A 272 19.75 -2.79 -24.19
CA TYR A 272 18.37 -2.39 -24.46
C TYR A 272 18.29 -1.14 -25.33
N PHE A 273 19.19 -0.18 -25.12
CA PHE A 273 19.26 1.05 -25.89
C PHE A 273 20.41 1.00 -26.89
N ALA A 274 20.12 1.35 -28.14
CA ALA A 274 21.13 1.56 -29.17
C ALA A 274 21.89 2.87 -28.94
N ASP A 275 21.22 3.87 -28.35
CA ASP A 275 21.78 5.20 -28.09
C ASP A 275 21.27 5.75 -26.75
N LEU A 276 22.21 5.97 -25.81
CA LEU A 276 21.91 6.53 -24.50
C LEU A 276 21.75 8.06 -24.51
N THR A 277 22.16 8.75 -25.57
CA THR A 277 22.04 10.21 -25.67
C THR A 277 20.59 10.66 -25.84
N ASN A 278 19.75 9.84 -26.47
CA ASN A 278 18.33 10.10 -26.69
C ASN A 278 17.42 8.94 -26.24
N LEU A 279 18.00 7.88 -25.63
CA LEU A 279 17.30 6.68 -25.20
C LEU A 279 16.58 5.97 -26.35
N THR A 280 17.20 5.94 -27.52
CA THR A 280 16.68 5.15 -28.65
C THR A 280 16.87 3.67 -28.35
N PRO A 281 15.79 2.88 -28.26
CA PRO A 281 15.88 1.45 -28.01
C PRO A 281 16.51 0.70 -29.20
N ASN A 282 17.10 -0.46 -28.95
CA ASN A 282 17.42 -1.41 -30.03
C ASN A 282 16.15 -1.93 -30.71
N PRO A 283 16.22 -2.35 -31.99
CA PRO A 283 15.07 -2.86 -32.72
C PRO A 283 14.32 -3.96 -31.96
N GLY A 284 12.99 -3.88 -31.93
CA GLY A 284 12.12 -4.81 -31.21
C GLY A 284 11.62 -4.31 -29.84
N ALA A 285 12.21 -3.23 -29.32
CA ALA A 285 11.64 -2.49 -28.20
C ALA A 285 10.82 -1.29 -28.69
N TRP A 286 9.58 -1.20 -28.23
CA TRP A 286 8.60 -0.23 -28.72
C TRP A 286 8.22 0.77 -27.63
N PRO A 287 8.24 2.08 -27.93
CA PRO A 287 7.76 3.08 -27.00
C PRO A 287 6.24 2.97 -26.82
N TYR A 288 5.75 3.29 -25.63
CA TYR A 288 4.33 3.44 -25.40
C TYR A 288 4.05 4.52 -24.35
N ASP A 289 2.83 5.04 -24.37
CA ASP A 289 2.35 6.03 -23.41
C ASP A 289 1.02 5.58 -22.80
N VAL A 290 0.65 6.19 -21.68
CA VAL A 290 -0.43 5.74 -20.80
C VAL A 290 -1.41 6.88 -20.53
N ASN A 291 -2.70 6.59 -20.38
CA ASN A 291 -3.70 7.64 -20.17
C ASN A 291 -3.40 8.51 -18.95
N LEU A 292 -3.04 7.91 -17.83
CA LEU A 292 -2.76 8.60 -16.57
C LEU A 292 -1.40 8.18 -16.02
N ARG A 293 -0.56 9.16 -15.68
CA ARG A 293 0.75 8.91 -15.09
C ARG A 293 0.58 8.65 -13.59
N PHE A 294 1.11 7.54 -13.10
CA PHE A 294 1.31 7.33 -11.66
C PHE A 294 2.16 8.47 -11.08
N TRP A 295 1.78 9.01 -9.93
CA TRP A 295 2.49 10.09 -9.26
C TRP A 295 3.87 9.63 -8.76
N SER A 296 4.92 10.39 -9.07
CA SER A 296 6.29 10.09 -8.60
C SER A 296 7.13 11.38 -8.54
N ASP A 297 6.74 12.28 -7.64
CA ASP A 297 7.45 13.53 -7.32
C ASP A 297 7.81 14.38 -8.55
N ASN A 298 6.82 14.66 -9.40
CA ASN A 298 6.96 15.42 -10.65
C ASN A 298 7.87 14.82 -11.72
N ALA A 299 8.32 13.57 -11.59
CA ALA A 299 9.15 12.97 -12.63
C ALA A 299 8.37 12.69 -13.93
N ASP A 300 8.97 13.12 -15.04
CA ASP A 300 8.58 12.74 -16.39
C ASP A 300 9.00 11.31 -16.67
N LYS A 301 8.13 10.55 -17.34
CA LYS A 301 8.33 9.11 -17.55
C LYS A 301 8.18 8.73 -19.01
N SER A 302 9.22 8.11 -19.55
CA SER A 302 9.22 7.44 -20.85
C SER A 302 9.19 5.93 -20.66
N ARG A 303 8.49 5.19 -21.53
CA ARG A 303 8.27 3.76 -21.35
C ARG A 303 8.44 3.01 -22.67
N TRP A 304 8.95 1.79 -22.55
CA TRP A 304 9.09 0.85 -23.65
C TRP A 304 8.71 -0.56 -23.20
N PHE A 305 8.31 -1.40 -24.16
CA PHE A 305 8.12 -2.82 -23.96
C PHE A 305 8.86 -3.61 -25.05
N LEU A 306 9.28 -4.83 -24.73
CA LEU A 306 9.96 -5.74 -25.64
C LEU A 306 9.48 -7.17 -25.37
N LEU A 307 9.12 -7.89 -26.43
CA LEU A 307 8.86 -9.34 -26.36
C LEU A 307 10.11 -10.09 -26.75
N LYS A 308 10.36 -11.22 -26.09
CA LYS A 308 11.54 -12.06 -26.34
C LYS A 308 11.46 -12.71 -27.72
N SER A 309 10.29 -13.20 -28.11
CA SER A 309 10.01 -13.75 -29.44
C SER A 309 8.92 -12.94 -30.15
N PRO A 310 9.02 -12.74 -31.48
CA PRO A 310 7.93 -12.16 -32.26
C PRO A 310 6.67 -13.03 -32.31
N THR A 311 6.75 -14.30 -31.88
CA THR A 311 5.60 -15.21 -31.78
C THR A 311 4.96 -15.24 -30.40
N ASP A 312 5.56 -14.57 -29.42
CA ASP A 312 5.00 -14.52 -28.08
C ASP A 312 3.74 -13.65 -28.08
N LEU A 313 2.72 -14.07 -27.34
CA LEU A 313 1.44 -13.37 -27.24
C LEU A 313 1.24 -12.85 -25.82
N ILE A 314 0.70 -11.64 -25.72
CA ILE A 314 0.26 -11.02 -24.48
C ILE A 314 -1.18 -11.46 -24.24
N GLY A 315 -1.46 -11.99 -23.04
CA GLY A 315 -2.80 -12.39 -22.64
C GLY A 315 -3.65 -11.17 -22.31
N TYR A 316 -4.49 -10.76 -23.24
CA TYR A 316 -5.37 -9.60 -23.10
C TYR A 316 -6.49 -9.87 -22.10
N SER A 317 -6.86 -8.84 -21.34
CA SER A 317 -8.07 -8.84 -20.52
C SER A 317 -8.72 -7.46 -20.53
N ARG A 318 -10.05 -7.41 -20.61
CA ARG A 318 -10.79 -6.14 -20.57
C ARG A 318 -10.68 -5.45 -19.21
N ASP A 319 -10.88 -6.19 -18.12
CA ASP A 319 -11.07 -5.65 -16.76
C ASP A 319 -10.07 -6.19 -15.73
N ALA A 320 -9.62 -7.44 -15.87
CA ALA A 320 -8.59 -8.05 -15.04
C ALA A 320 -7.16 -7.70 -15.54
N PRO A 321 -6.12 -7.87 -14.70
CA PRO A 321 -4.74 -7.68 -15.13
C PRO A 321 -4.38 -8.57 -16.33
N TRP A 322 -3.56 -8.03 -17.24
CA TRP A 322 -3.07 -8.78 -18.40
C TRP A 322 -2.04 -9.82 -17.96
N THR A 323 -1.87 -10.87 -18.76
CA THR A 323 -0.82 -11.88 -18.55
C THR A 323 0.27 -11.74 -19.61
N PHE A 324 1.49 -12.13 -19.24
CA PHE A 324 2.67 -11.81 -20.04
C PHE A 324 3.59 -13.02 -20.24
N PRO A 325 4.17 -13.17 -21.46
CA PRO A 325 5.07 -14.26 -21.77
C PRO A 325 6.40 -14.13 -21.01
N THR A 326 7.03 -15.27 -20.73
CA THR A 326 8.34 -15.31 -20.07
C THR A 326 9.41 -14.65 -20.93
N GLY A 327 10.18 -13.74 -20.33
CA GLY A 327 11.21 -12.96 -21.00
C GLY A 327 10.74 -11.63 -21.56
N MET A 328 9.46 -11.28 -21.42
CA MET A 328 8.98 -9.93 -21.75
C MET A 328 9.61 -8.89 -20.81
N VAL A 329 10.03 -7.76 -21.38
CA VAL A 329 10.74 -6.69 -20.68
C VAL A 329 9.98 -5.37 -20.83
N TRP A 330 9.81 -4.63 -19.74
CA TRP A 330 9.43 -3.22 -19.77
C TRP A 330 10.59 -2.37 -19.29
N ALA A 331 10.86 -1.28 -20.00
CA ALA A 331 11.79 -0.25 -19.55
C ALA A 331 10.98 1.00 -19.19
N LYS A 332 11.34 1.65 -18.07
CA LYS A 332 10.77 2.93 -17.65
C LYS A 332 11.91 3.87 -17.26
N HIS A 333 11.98 5.01 -17.93
CA HIS A 333 12.97 6.05 -17.65
C HIS A 333 12.32 7.22 -16.90
N PHE A 334 13.07 7.82 -15.98
CA PHE A 334 12.64 8.95 -15.16
C PHE A 334 13.56 10.15 -15.36
N ASP A 335 12.97 11.22 -15.87
CA ASP A 335 13.57 12.54 -15.92
C ASP A 335 12.94 13.43 -14.84
N LEU A 336 13.72 14.31 -14.24
CA LEU A 336 13.25 15.24 -13.21
C LEU A 336 13.85 16.62 -13.40
N GLU A 337 12.99 17.65 -13.32
CA GLU A 337 13.44 19.03 -13.21
C GLU A 337 13.98 19.28 -11.80
N LEU A 338 15.30 19.55 -11.68
CA LEU A 338 15.91 19.90 -10.39
C LEU A 338 15.52 21.30 -9.89
N THR A 339 14.67 22.02 -10.62
CA THR A 339 13.96 23.20 -10.16
C THR A 339 12.58 23.13 -10.80
N PRO A 340 11.51 22.90 -10.02
CA PRO A 340 10.16 22.73 -10.56
C PRO A 340 9.75 23.89 -11.48
N GLY A 341 9.27 23.56 -12.68
CA GLY A 341 8.84 24.54 -13.68
C GLY A 341 9.98 25.12 -14.53
N ASN A 342 11.21 24.60 -14.40
CA ASN A 342 12.35 24.98 -15.23
C ASN A 342 12.91 23.79 -16.01
N PRO A 343 12.47 23.59 -17.27
CA PRO A 343 12.91 22.47 -18.11
C PRO A 343 14.41 22.42 -18.37
N SER A 344 15.13 23.55 -18.27
CA SER A 344 16.60 23.58 -18.46
C SER A 344 17.37 22.87 -17.34
N THR A 345 16.72 22.62 -16.21
CA THR A 345 17.29 21.90 -15.06
C THR A 345 16.96 20.41 -15.08
N LYS A 346 16.31 19.92 -16.14
CA LYS A 346 15.91 18.52 -16.28
C LYS A 346 17.13 17.60 -16.34
N ARG A 347 17.15 16.59 -15.48
CA ARG A 347 18.20 15.57 -15.42
C ARG A 347 17.58 14.18 -15.48
N ARG A 348 18.32 13.25 -16.07
CA ARG A 348 18.04 11.81 -16.00
C ARG A 348 18.34 11.32 -14.61
N ILE A 349 17.37 10.69 -13.95
CA ILE A 349 17.56 10.19 -12.59
C ILE A 349 17.86 8.70 -12.63
N GLU A 350 16.97 7.93 -13.26
CA GLU A 350 17.04 6.48 -13.26
C GLU A 350 16.37 5.84 -14.47
N THR A 351 16.78 4.61 -14.79
CA THR A 351 16.10 3.73 -15.73
C THR A 351 15.82 2.39 -15.05
N ARG A 352 14.56 1.98 -15.02
CA ARG A 352 14.11 0.72 -14.43
C ARG A 352 13.74 -0.28 -15.52
N PHE A 353 14.05 -1.55 -15.27
CA PHE A 353 13.53 -2.68 -16.02
C PHE A 353 12.66 -3.55 -15.15
N LEU A 354 11.54 -3.99 -15.69
CA LEU A 354 10.74 -5.09 -15.18
C LEU A 354 10.85 -6.24 -16.17
N VAL A 355 11.20 -7.43 -15.70
CA VAL A 355 11.36 -8.62 -16.55
C VAL A 355 10.43 -9.71 -16.06
N LYS A 356 9.59 -10.25 -16.95
CA LYS A 356 8.74 -11.40 -16.65
C LYS A 356 9.58 -12.68 -16.69
N THR A 357 9.50 -13.50 -15.65
CA THR A 357 10.12 -14.83 -15.60
C THR A 357 9.05 -15.93 -15.63
N ALA A 358 9.47 -17.19 -15.71
CA ALA A 358 8.54 -18.33 -15.61
C ALA A 358 7.84 -18.39 -14.24
N SER A 359 8.55 -18.00 -13.17
CA SER A 359 8.06 -18.04 -11.78
C SER A 359 7.42 -16.75 -11.29
N GLY A 360 7.56 -15.63 -12.01
CA GLY A 360 7.09 -14.32 -11.54
C GLY A 360 7.64 -13.17 -12.38
N SER A 361 8.22 -12.18 -11.73
CA SER A 361 8.98 -11.10 -12.37
C SER A 361 10.08 -10.62 -11.42
N TYR A 362 11.05 -9.89 -11.97
CA TYR A 362 12.02 -9.14 -11.15
C TYR A 362 12.17 -7.71 -11.69
N GLY A 363 12.54 -6.79 -10.80
CA GLY A 363 12.87 -5.42 -11.13
C GLY A 363 14.37 -5.14 -10.94
N VAL A 364 14.96 -4.38 -11.85
CA VAL A 364 16.30 -3.81 -11.69
C VAL A 364 16.33 -2.34 -12.08
N THR A 365 17.18 -1.59 -11.41
CA THR A 365 17.25 -0.14 -11.58
C THR A 365 18.68 0.30 -11.84
N TYR A 366 18.86 1.26 -12.74
CA TYR A 366 20.13 1.89 -13.07
C TYR A 366 20.06 3.37 -12.74
N GLN A 367 20.99 3.87 -11.93
CA GLN A 367 21.11 5.28 -11.57
C GLN A 367 22.02 5.99 -12.57
N TRP A 368 21.55 7.11 -13.12
CA TRP A 368 22.36 7.91 -14.05
C TRP A 368 23.52 8.62 -13.36
N ASN A 369 24.63 8.78 -14.08
CA ASN A 369 25.76 9.57 -13.59
C ASN A 369 25.45 11.07 -13.58
N ASN A 370 26.30 11.83 -12.85
CA ASN A 370 26.37 13.29 -12.91
C ASN A 370 25.09 14.06 -12.51
N ILE A 371 24.11 13.43 -11.85
CA ILE A 371 22.78 13.99 -11.57
C ILE A 371 22.81 15.41 -10.98
N THR A 372 23.75 15.74 -10.09
CA THR A 372 23.77 17.02 -9.37
C THR A 372 24.87 17.98 -9.78
N ASN A 373 25.87 17.54 -10.57
CA ASN A 373 27.09 18.32 -10.82
C ASN A 373 27.12 19.04 -12.19
N GLY A 374 26.02 19.00 -12.95
CA GLY A 374 25.89 19.65 -14.26
C GLY A 374 26.71 19.03 -15.40
N GLN A 375 27.47 17.95 -15.17
CA GLN A 375 28.23 17.28 -16.23
C GLN A 375 27.33 16.44 -17.15
N PRO A 376 27.75 16.17 -18.40
CA PRO A 376 26.98 15.34 -19.33
C PRO A 376 26.62 13.97 -18.73
N GLN A 377 25.40 13.51 -18.95
CA GLN A 377 24.92 12.21 -18.51
C GLN A 377 25.11 11.20 -19.64
N THR A 378 26.07 10.29 -19.46
CA THR A 378 26.54 9.39 -20.52
C THR A 378 26.29 7.92 -20.21
N GLU A 379 26.03 7.58 -18.94
CA GLU A 379 25.86 6.20 -18.50
C GLU A 379 25.01 6.12 -17.24
N ALA A 380 24.42 4.96 -16.99
CA ALA A 380 23.79 4.62 -15.72
C ALA A 380 24.32 3.30 -15.16
N THR A 381 24.49 3.21 -13.84
CA THR A 381 25.06 2.04 -13.16
C THR A 381 24.02 1.31 -12.34
N LEU A 382 24.13 -0.02 -12.30
CA LEU A 382 23.23 -0.88 -11.55
C LEU A 382 23.16 -0.48 -10.08
N VAL A 383 21.94 -0.28 -9.58
CA VAL A 383 21.69 -0.01 -8.16
C VAL A 383 21.77 -1.30 -7.36
N GLY A 384 22.24 -1.18 -6.12
CA GLY A 384 22.32 -2.29 -5.18
C GLY A 384 20.97 -2.94 -4.89
N PRO A 385 20.95 -4.17 -4.35
CA PRO A 385 19.70 -4.90 -4.08
C PRO A 385 18.74 -4.17 -3.12
N ASN A 386 19.27 -3.29 -2.25
CA ASN A 386 18.52 -2.54 -1.24
C ASN A 386 18.13 -1.11 -1.69
N GLY A 387 18.35 -0.75 -2.96
CA GLY A 387 18.09 0.60 -3.44
C GLY A 387 19.18 1.60 -3.03
N THR A 388 18.92 2.88 -3.28
CA THR A 388 19.78 3.99 -2.86
C THR A 388 18.99 5.29 -2.79
N ASP A 389 19.37 6.16 -1.86
CA ASP A 389 18.81 7.50 -1.73
C ASP A 389 19.68 8.55 -2.42
N LEU A 390 19.02 9.52 -3.04
CA LEU A 390 19.62 10.75 -3.56
C LEU A 390 19.03 11.95 -2.82
N ILE A 391 19.90 12.87 -2.41
CA ILE A 391 19.49 14.16 -1.87
C ILE A 391 19.54 15.17 -3.02
N LEU A 392 18.37 15.55 -3.53
CA LEU A 392 18.22 16.56 -4.57
C LEU A 392 17.80 17.90 -3.93
N PRO A 393 17.97 19.04 -4.60
CA PRO A 393 17.83 20.34 -3.94
C PRO A 393 16.44 20.62 -3.33
N GLN A 394 15.37 20.00 -3.84
CA GLN A 394 13.99 20.23 -3.39
C GLN A 394 13.31 18.97 -2.82
N GLN A 395 13.90 17.78 -3.01
CA GLN A 395 13.30 16.53 -2.57
C GLN A 395 14.36 15.45 -2.35
N ARG A 396 14.09 14.54 -1.41
CA ARG A 396 14.75 13.24 -1.38
C ARG A 396 14.18 12.39 -2.51
N TRP A 397 15.04 11.72 -3.26
CA TRP A 397 14.64 10.75 -4.27
C TRP A 397 15.17 9.38 -3.89
N HIS A 398 14.26 8.42 -3.67
CA HIS A 398 14.62 7.04 -3.39
C HIS A 398 14.56 6.21 -4.67
N ILE A 399 15.70 5.64 -5.06
CA ILE A 399 15.79 4.70 -6.18
C ILE A 399 15.62 3.28 -5.62
N PRO A 400 14.57 2.54 -6.03
CA PRO A 400 14.24 1.28 -5.40
C PRO A 400 15.22 0.17 -5.76
N GLY A 401 15.44 -0.69 -4.78
CA GLY A 401 16.09 -1.98 -4.90
C GLY A 401 15.22 -3.04 -5.57
N ARG A 402 15.78 -4.25 -5.66
CA ARG A 402 15.14 -5.38 -6.37
C ARG A 402 13.88 -5.84 -5.66
N GLY A 403 13.94 -5.99 -4.33
CA GLY A 403 12.81 -6.40 -3.51
C GLY A 403 11.69 -5.36 -3.45
N GLU A 404 12.03 -4.06 -3.41
CA GLU A 404 11.04 -2.98 -3.37
C GLU A 404 10.23 -2.86 -4.66
N CYS A 405 10.83 -3.15 -5.81
CA CYS A 405 10.07 -3.27 -7.06
C CYS A 405 8.94 -4.29 -6.91
N MET A 406 9.20 -5.41 -6.24
CA MET A 406 8.26 -6.52 -6.11
C MET A 406 7.15 -6.26 -5.10
N THR A 407 7.26 -5.25 -4.23
CA THR A 407 6.16 -4.78 -3.39
C THR A 407 4.95 -4.42 -4.26
N CYS A 408 5.18 -3.69 -5.35
CA CYS A 408 4.11 -3.29 -6.27
C CYS A 408 3.97 -4.25 -7.47
N HIS A 409 5.07 -4.79 -7.99
CA HIS A 409 5.08 -5.63 -9.20
C HIS A 409 4.82 -7.13 -8.91
N ASN A 410 3.85 -7.42 -8.04
CA ASN A 410 3.49 -8.78 -7.63
C ASN A 410 2.41 -9.42 -8.55
N PRO A 411 2.17 -10.74 -8.44
CA PRO A 411 1.17 -11.43 -9.24
C PRO A 411 -0.27 -10.90 -9.09
N THR A 412 -0.69 -10.52 -7.88
CA THR A 412 -2.04 -9.98 -7.61
C THR A 412 -2.27 -8.69 -8.40
N ALA A 413 -1.26 -7.81 -8.45
CA ALA A 413 -1.29 -6.58 -9.23
C ALA A 413 -1.01 -6.78 -10.73
N GLY A 414 -0.77 -8.01 -11.19
CA GLY A 414 -0.52 -8.35 -12.59
C GLY A 414 0.88 -8.04 -13.11
N HIS A 415 1.86 -7.81 -12.22
CA HIS A 415 3.23 -7.41 -12.58
C HIS A 415 3.32 -6.04 -13.26
N ALA A 416 2.95 -5.89 -14.54
CA ALA A 416 3.15 -4.64 -15.29
C ALA A 416 2.00 -3.63 -15.08
N LEU A 417 2.04 -2.89 -13.96
CA LEU A 417 0.97 -2.01 -13.45
C LEU A 417 0.33 -1.05 -14.45
N SER A 418 1.09 -0.55 -15.44
CA SER A 418 0.61 0.45 -16.40
C SER A 418 0.32 -0.12 -17.80
N PHE A 419 0.48 -1.43 -17.98
CA PHE A 419 0.29 -2.12 -19.25
C PHE A 419 -1.03 -2.91 -19.21
N ASN A 420 -2.14 -2.16 -19.23
CA ASN A 420 -3.50 -2.68 -19.07
C ASN A 420 -4.49 -1.90 -19.95
N THR A 421 -5.71 -2.42 -20.09
CA THR A 421 -6.72 -1.85 -20.99
C THR A 421 -7.05 -0.37 -20.71
N PRO A 422 -7.37 0.07 -19.47
CA PRO A 422 -7.69 1.47 -19.21
C PRO A 422 -6.53 2.44 -19.49
N GLN A 423 -5.28 2.01 -19.30
CA GLN A 423 -4.11 2.85 -19.58
C GLN A 423 -3.78 2.92 -21.07
N LEU A 424 -3.94 1.80 -21.78
CA LEU A 424 -3.54 1.65 -23.18
C LEU A 424 -4.66 2.01 -24.18
N ASN A 425 -5.92 2.14 -23.73
CA ASN A 425 -7.00 2.59 -24.59
C ASN A 425 -6.89 4.10 -24.88
N ARG A 426 -5.99 4.44 -25.79
CA ARG A 426 -5.68 5.80 -26.24
C ARG A 426 -5.03 5.79 -27.60
N SER A 427 -5.00 6.95 -28.25
CA SER A 427 -4.19 7.15 -29.44
C SER A 427 -2.69 7.02 -29.12
N GLY A 428 -1.96 6.41 -30.04
CA GLY A 428 -0.53 6.19 -29.97
C GLY A 428 0.03 5.77 -31.33
N SER A 429 1.26 5.27 -31.31
CA SER A 429 1.91 4.73 -32.50
C SER A 429 2.68 3.45 -32.17
N LEU A 430 2.85 2.60 -33.18
CA LEU A 430 3.69 1.41 -33.12
C LEU A 430 4.47 1.34 -34.42
N GLY A 431 5.74 1.74 -34.40
CA GLY A 431 6.49 1.99 -35.63
C GLY A 431 5.89 3.15 -36.43
N SER A 432 5.59 2.93 -37.70
CA SER A 432 4.93 3.90 -38.57
C SER A 432 3.41 3.95 -38.42
N ASP A 433 2.82 2.96 -37.77
CA ASP A 433 1.37 2.85 -37.65
C ASP A 433 0.86 3.77 -36.53
N VAL A 434 -0.21 4.51 -36.81
CA VAL A 434 -0.85 5.45 -35.88
C VAL A 434 -2.31 5.05 -35.70
N GLY A 435 -2.77 5.02 -34.45
CA GLY A 435 -4.13 4.59 -34.14
C GLY A 435 -4.35 4.43 -32.64
N ASN A 436 -5.43 3.75 -32.26
CA ASN A 436 -5.61 3.33 -30.87
C ASN A 436 -4.56 2.26 -30.53
N PHE A 437 -3.84 2.42 -29.43
CA PHE A 437 -2.69 1.58 -29.10
C PHE A 437 -3.06 0.11 -28.87
N ILE A 438 -4.24 -0.18 -28.30
CA ILE A 438 -4.72 -1.56 -28.15
C ILE A 438 -5.03 -2.18 -29.52
N SER A 439 -5.65 -1.43 -30.44
CA SER A 439 -5.85 -1.88 -31.82
C SER A 439 -4.55 -2.09 -32.57
N LEU A 440 -3.53 -1.25 -32.34
CA LEU A 440 -2.20 -1.42 -32.91
C LEU A 440 -1.53 -2.70 -32.42
N LEU A 441 -1.61 -3.00 -31.11
CA LEU A 441 -1.11 -4.25 -30.54
C LEU A 441 -1.82 -5.47 -31.16
N SER A 442 -3.15 -5.44 -31.24
CA SER A 442 -3.93 -6.52 -31.84
C SER A 442 -3.63 -6.72 -33.33
N GLY A 443 -3.60 -5.63 -34.10
CA GLY A 443 -3.37 -5.66 -35.55
C GLY A 443 -1.96 -6.10 -35.94
N ASN A 444 -0.98 -5.89 -35.06
CA ASN A 444 0.39 -6.36 -35.22
C ASN A 444 0.64 -7.74 -34.58
N GLY A 445 -0.39 -8.42 -34.09
CA GLY A 445 -0.29 -9.80 -33.59
C GLY A 445 0.34 -9.95 -32.20
N TYR A 446 0.36 -8.89 -31.38
CA TYR A 446 0.91 -8.95 -30.02
C TYR A 446 -0.07 -9.50 -28.97
N LEU A 447 -1.38 -9.54 -29.27
CA LEU A 447 -2.42 -10.00 -28.34
C LEU A 447 -2.90 -11.41 -28.69
N ASP A 448 -3.21 -12.21 -27.68
CA ASP A 448 -3.75 -13.58 -27.83
C ASP A 448 -5.19 -13.62 -28.35
N GLN A 449 -5.91 -12.51 -28.25
CA GLN A 449 -7.29 -12.38 -28.71
C GLN A 449 -7.61 -10.98 -29.22
N ASN A 450 -8.67 -10.87 -30.01
CA ASN A 450 -9.19 -9.59 -30.48
C ASN A 450 -9.90 -8.85 -29.33
N PRO A 451 -9.43 -7.65 -28.96
CA PRO A 451 -10.01 -6.89 -27.86
C PRO A 451 -11.37 -6.26 -28.21
N GLY A 452 -11.76 -6.23 -29.49
CA GLY A 452 -12.95 -5.52 -29.97
C GLY A 452 -12.68 -4.05 -30.29
N ALA A 453 -13.73 -3.27 -30.51
CA ALA A 453 -13.60 -1.86 -30.86
C ALA A 453 -13.16 -1.03 -29.64
N PRO A 454 -12.16 -0.12 -29.79
CA PRO A 454 -11.67 0.70 -28.67
C PRO A 454 -12.74 1.52 -27.94
N ILE A 455 -13.80 1.91 -28.64
CA ILE A 455 -14.92 2.67 -28.06
C ILE A 455 -15.69 1.85 -27.01
N ASP A 456 -15.62 0.51 -27.06
CA ASP A 456 -16.26 -0.41 -26.10
C ASP A 456 -15.39 -0.71 -24.88
N LEU A 457 -14.11 -0.37 -24.94
CA LEU A 457 -13.11 -0.64 -23.92
C LEU A 457 -13.09 0.46 -22.85
N PRO A 458 -12.82 0.10 -21.57
CA PRO A 458 -12.60 1.10 -20.53
C PRO A 458 -11.35 1.94 -20.83
N ARG A 459 -11.32 3.15 -20.29
CA ARG A 459 -10.20 4.11 -20.40
C ARG A 459 -10.13 4.92 -19.10
N HIS A 460 -8.92 5.18 -18.62
CA HIS A 460 -8.72 6.18 -17.57
C HIS A 460 -8.87 7.60 -18.08
N VAL A 461 -9.47 8.42 -17.22
CA VAL A 461 -9.70 9.86 -17.46
C VAL A 461 -8.68 10.65 -16.64
N ARG A 462 -8.05 11.64 -17.26
CA ARG A 462 -7.07 12.49 -16.60
C ARG A 462 -7.72 13.61 -15.79
N PRO A 463 -7.02 14.15 -14.77
CA PRO A 463 -7.50 15.29 -13.99
C PRO A 463 -7.93 16.49 -14.84
N ASP A 464 -7.21 16.77 -15.94
CA ASP A 464 -7.44 17.90 -16.85
C ASP A 464 -8.63 17.73 -17.81
N GLU A 465 -9.18 16.52 -17.97
CA GLU A 465 -10.30 16.27 -18.88
C GLU A 465 -11.66 16.67 -18.25
N THR A 466 -11.89 17.96 -18.05
CA THR A 466 -13.06 18.54 -17.33
C THR A 466 -14.44 18.31 -17.99
N ALA A 467 -14.47 17.77 -19.21
CA ALA A 467 -15.69 17.30 -19.87
C ALA A 467 -16.28 16.03 -19.20
N TYR A 468 -15.49 15.32 -18.40
CA TYR A 468 -15.92 14.17 -17.62
C TYR A 468 -16.14 14.54 -16.14
N SER A 469 -16.94 13.74 -15.45
CA SER A 469 -17.26 13.99 -14.03
C SER A 469 -16.02 13.95 -13.13
N LEU A 470 -16.08 14.60 -11.97
CA LEU A 470 -15.02 14.47 -10.95
C LEU A 470 -14.90 13.02 -10.49
N GLN A 471 -16.02 12.30 -10.34
CA GLN A 471 -16.00 10.89 -9.95
C GLN A 471 -15.21 10.05 -10.97
N ALA A 472 -15.41 10.19 -12.28
CA ALA A 472 -14.67 9.41 -13.28
C ALA A 472 -13.15 9.67 -13.23
N ARG A 473 -12.76 10.93 -13.00
CA ARG A 473 -11.36 11.36 -12.84
C ARG A 473 -10.75 10.82 -11.55
N VAL A 474 -11.45 10.92 -10.43
CA VAL A 474 -11.01 10.38 -9.13
C VAL A 474 -10.89 8.86 -9.17
N ARG A 475 -11.86 8.15 -9.76
CA ARG A 475 -11.80 6.67 -9.85
C ARG A 475 -10.59 6.23 -10.68
N SER A 476 -10.25 6.96 -11.74
CA SER A 476 -9.02 6.74 -12.51
C SER A 476 -7.77 7.03 -11.69
N TYR A 477 -7.75 8.13 -10.93
CA TYR A 477 -6.66 8.46 -10.02
C TYR A 477 -6.43 7.40 -8.94
N LEU A 478 -7.50 6.93 -8.30
CA LEU A 478 -7.44 5.91 -7.24
C LEU A 478 -6.97 4.56 -7.79
N ASP A 479 -7.41 4.14 -8.97
CA ASP A 479 -6.95 2.88 -9.55
C ASP A 479 -5.43 2.93 -9.83
N VAL A 480 -4.97 4.01 -10.46
CA VAL A 480 -3.57 4.17 -10.88
C VAL A 480 -2.62 4.38 -9.71
N ASN A 481 -3.04 5.05 -8.64
CA ASN A 481 -2.17 5.39 -7.52
C ASN A 481 -2.38 4.52 -6.28
N CYS A 482 -3.53 3.82 -6.16
CA CYS A 482 -3.90 3.06 -4.97
C CYS A 482 -4.36 1.63 -5.27
N GLY A 483 -5.03 1.38 -6.41
CA GLY A 483 -5.75 0.14 -6.68
C GLY A 483 -4.90 -1.13 -6.70
N TYR A 484 -3.62 -1.02 -7.10
CA TYR A 484 -2.70 -2.16 -7.09
C TYR A 484 -2.37 -2.66 -5.67
N CYS A 485 -2.44 -1.79 -4.66
CA CYS A 485 -2.26 -2.13 -3.24
C CYS A 485 -3.61 -2.36 -2.53
N HIS A 486 -4.64 -1.58 -2.88
CA HIS A 486 -5.98 -1.62 -2.30
C HIS A 486 -6.90 -2.46 -3.18
N GLN A 487 -6.72 -3.78 -3.09
CA GLN A 487 -7.57 -4.80 -3.69
C GLN A 487 -7.45 -6.11 -2.88
N PRO A 488 -8.42 -7.04 -2.98
CA PRO A 488 -8.33 -8.35 -2.34
C PRO A 488 -7.03 -9.09 -2.69
N GLY A 489 -6.31 -9.57 -1.69
CA GLY A 489 -5.05 -10.32 -1.86
C GLY A 489 -3.81 -9.48 -2.19
N ALA A 490 -3.91 -8.14 -2.18
CA ALA A 490 -2.76 -7.24 -2.28
C ALA A 490 -2.29 -6.74 -0.91
N GLY A 491 -1.04 -6.30 -0.82
CA GLY A 491 -0.37 -5.97 0.44
C GLY A 491 -0.75 -4.63 1.09
N GLY A 492 -1.71 -3.86 0.54
CA GLY A 492 -2.00 -2.48 0.98
C GLY A 492 -2.78 -2.31 2.29
N GLY A 493 -3.24 -3.39 2.93
CA GLY A 493 -3.78 -3.33 4.30
C GLY A 493 -5.03 -2.45 4.50
N GLY A 494 -6.00 -2.45 3.58
CA GLY A 494 -7.23 -1.67 3.68
C GLY A 494 -8.51 -2.46 3.35
N ASN A 495 -9.66 -2.01 3.86
CA ASN A 495 -10.98 -2.64 3.64
C ASN A 495 -11.73 -2.08 2.42
N TRP A 496 -11.00 -1.58 1.41
CA TRP A 496 -11.59 -0.99 0.21
C TRP A 496 -10.84 -1.41 -1.06
N ASP A 497 -11.52 -1.30 -2.20
CA ASP A 497 -11.00 -1.71 -3.51
C ASP A 497 -10.94 -0.53 -4.49
N GLY A 498 -9.74 -0.23 -4.97
CA GLY A 498 -9.47 0.92 -5.84
C GLY A 498 -9.69 0.68 -7.33
N ARG A 499 -9.99 -0.55 -7.76
CA ARG A 499 -10.05 -0.90 -9.18
C ARG A 499 -11.20 -0.18 -9.89
N HIS A 500 -10.94 0.37 -11.07
CA HIS A 500 -11.88 1.24 -11.79
C HIS A 500 -13.16 0.55 -12.28
N HIS A 501 -13.14 -0.77 -12.50
CA HIS A 501 -14.28 -1.51 -13.06
C HIS A 501 -15.39 -1.77 -12.03
N LEU A 502 -15.13 -1.47 -10.75
CA LEU A 502 -16.09 -1.60 -9.66
C LEU A 502 -16.93 -0.34 -9.53
N THR A 503 -18.22 -0.53 -9.23
CA THR A 503 -19.09 0.58 -8.85
C THR A 503 -18.62 1.22 -7.54
N LEU A 504 -18.99 2.48 -7.30
CA LEU A 504 -18.63 3.17 -6.05
C LEU A 504 -19.13 2.45 -4.78
N ASP A 505 -20.19 1.65 -4.85
CA ASP A 505 -20.63 0.82 -3.71
C ASP A 505 -19.70 -0.38 -3.50
N GLN A 506 -19.35 -1.09 -4.57
CA GLN A 506 -18.50 -2.29 -4.53
C GLN A 506 -17.10 -2.00 -4.00
N THR A 507 -16.64 -0.75 -4.08
CA THR A 507 -15.32 -0.36 -3.58
C THR A 507 -15.26 -0.31 -2.06
N GLY A 508 -16.41 -0.24 -1.37
CA GLY A 508 -16.44 -0.06 0.09
C GLY A 508 -15.83 1.26 0.57
N LEU A 509 -15.83 2.30 -0.27
CA LEU A 509 -15.15 3.58 0.03
C LEU A 509 -15.99 4.50 0.92
N ILE A 510 -17.28 4.60 0.64
CA ILE A 510 -18.13 5.63 1.22
C ILE A 510 -18.58 5.24 2.63
N ASN A 511 -18.30 6.10 3.61
CA ASN A 511 -18.64 5.96 5.03
C ASN A 511 -18.11 4.68 5.71
N ALA A 512 -17.14 4.00 5.10
CA ALA A 512 -16.50 2.82 5.68
C ALA A 512 -15.40 3.19 6.68
N LEU A 513 -15.17 2.32 7.66
CA LEU A 513 -14.08 2.45 8.62
C LEU A 513 -12.74 2.05 7.99
N SER A 514 -11.65 2.71 8.41
CA SER A 514 -10.30 2.19 8.16
C SER A 514 -10.05 0.92 8.95
N VAL A 515 -9.05 0.18 8.47
CA VAL A 515 -8.41 -0.90 9.22
C VAL A 515 -7.67 -0.36 10.45
N ASP A 516 -6.86 0.68 10.25
CA ASP A 516 -6.16 1.35 11.34
C ASP A 516 -7.11 2.23 12.14
N ALA A 517 -6.74 2.56 13.39
CA ALA A 517 -7.49 3.54 14.17
C ALA A 517 -7.58 4.87 13.37
N PRO A 518 -8.78 5.48 13.28
CA PRO A 518 -8.94 6.74 12.59
C PRO A 518 -8.11 7.84 13.28
N LEU A 519 -7.69 8.86 12.53
CA LEU A 519 -6.95 9.99 13.09
C LEU A 519 -7.77 10.70 14.17
N ASN A 520 -9.09 10.80 13.95
CA ASN A 520 -10.04 11.33 14.92
C ASN A 520 -11.25 10.40 15.08
N ALA A 521 -11.89 10.47 16.25
CA ALA A 521 -13.15 9.78 16.48
C ALA A 521 -14.22 10.28 15.48
N GLY A 522 -14.65 9.40 14.57
CA GLY A 522 -15.68 9.72 13.57
C GLY A 522 -15.18 9.73 12.13
N ASP A 523 -13.87 9.72 11.88
CA ASP A 523 -13.36 9.69 10.50
C ASP A 523 -13.78 8.40 9.77
N ARG A 524 -13.93 8.51 8.45
CA ARG A 524 -14.21 7.40 7.54
C ARG A 524 -13.30 7.49 6.33
N LEU A 525 -13.23 6.43 5.53
CA LEU A 525 -12.42 6.42 4.30
C LEU A 525 -12.78 7.62 3.41
N VAL A 526 -14.07 7.79 3.13
CA VAL A 526 -14.65 9.00 2.51
C VAL A 526 -15.98 9.34 3.19
N ILE A 527 -16.14 10.59 3.62
CA ILE A 527 -17.41 11.16 4.07
C ILE A 527 -17.88 12.17 3.01
N PRO A 528 -18.95 11.87 2.26
CA PRO A 528 -19.54 12.81 1.30
C PRO A 528 -19.77 14.20 1.91
N GLY A 529 -19.26 15.25 1.26
CA GLY A 529 -19.36 16.63 1.70
C GLY A 529 -18.45 17.04 2.86
N ASN A 530 -17.60 16.15 3.38
CA ASN A 530 -16.68 16.43 4.50
C ASN A 530 -15.26 15.93 4.20
N VAL A 531 -14.44 16.83 3.67
CA VAL A 531 -13.02 16.58 3.36
C VAL A 531 -12.21 16.28 4.62
N ASN A 532 -12.41 17.04 5.70
CA ASN A 532 -11.61 16.93 6.93
C ASN A 532 -11.81 15.59 7.65
N GLY A 533 -13.01 15.01 7.59
CA GLY A 533 -13.29 13.69 8.16
C GLY A 533 -13.00 12.51 7.20
N SER A 534 -12.44 12.79 6.02
CA SER A 534 -12.13 11.79 5.00
C SER A 534 -10.66 11.39 5.05
N MET A 535 -10.38 10.14 5.41
CA MET A 535 -9.01 9.65 5.60
C MET A 535 -8.23 9.50 4.30
N ILE A 536 -8.87 9.14 3.18
CA ILE A 536 -8.16 9.02 1.90
C ILE A 536 -7.55 10.36 1.49
N TYR A 537 -8.30 11.44 1.67
CA TYR A 537 -7.78 12.80 1.49
C TYR A 537 -6.63 13.08 2.46
N SER A 538 -6.84 12.86 3.76
CA SER A 538 -5.84 13.16 4.79
C SER A 538 -4.52 12.40 4.57
N ARG A 539 -4.58 11.12 4.16
CA ARG A 539 -3.40 10.31 3.86
C ARG A 539 -2.74 10.72 2.54
N ALA A 540 -3.51 11.08 1.51
CA ALA A 540 -2.93 11.59 0.25
C ALA A 540 -2.28 12.98 0.41
N ALA A 541 -2.81 13.81 1.31
CA ALA A 541 -2.32 15.16 1.60
C ALA A 541 -1.21 15.21 2.66
N ALA A 542 -0.87 14.08 3.29
CA ALA A 542 0.19 14.02 4.29
C ALA A 542 1.57 14.23 3.65
N ALA A 543 2.42 15.03 4.30
CA ALA A 543 3.74 15.38 3.78
C ALA A 543 4.82 14.35 4.13
N ASN A 544 4.82 13.79 5.35
CA ASN A 544 5.87 12.95 5.89
C ASN A 544 5.30 11.77 6.71
N GLY A 545 6.06 10.67 6.81
CA GLY A 545 5.74 9.50 7.62
C GLY A 545 4.84 8.46 6.91
N TYR A 546 4.67 7.30 7.53
CA TYR A 546 3.90 6.16 6.98
C TYR A 546 2.38 6.41 6.88
N THR A 547 1.85 7.42 7.58
CA THR A 547 0.44 7.80 7.44
C THR A 547 0.11 8.33 6.04
N ARG A 548 1.14 8.69 5.25
CA ARG A 548 1.00 9.12 3.87
C ARG A 548 0.71 7.97 2.91
N MET A 549 -0.15 8.23 1.93
CA MET A 549 -0.45 7.32 0.83
C MET A 549 -0.21 8.00 -0.54
N PRO A 550 0.50 7.35 -1.47
CA PRO A 550 1.19 6.06 -1.33
C PRO A 550 2.42 6.17 -0.41
N PRO A 551 2.77 5.12 0.35
CA PRO A 551 3.92 5.14 1.26
C PRO A 551 5.26 4.90 0.53
N LEU A 552 5.21 4.59 -0.77
CA LEU A 552 6.36 4.24 -1.61
C LEU A 552 6.35 5.01 -2.91
N GLY A 553 7.55 5.27 -3.43
CA GLY A 553 7.76 5.86 -4.76
C GLY A 553 7.50 7.36 -4.85
N SER A 554 7.23 8.04 -3.73
CA SER A 554 6.99 9.48 -3.68
C SER A 554 7.27 10.07 -2.29
N ASN A 555 7.94 11.23 -2.27
CA ASN A 555 8.24 12.06 -1.09
C ASN A 555 7.63 13.47 -1.18
N VAL A 556 6.98 13.83 -2.28
CA VAL A 556 6.31 15.14 -2.48
C VAL A 556 4.81 14.98 -2.66
N ILE A 557 4.01 15.85 -2.04
CA ILE A 557 2.54 15.81 -2.13
C ILE A 557 2.10 15.98 -3.60
N ASP A 558 1.18 15.13 -4.06
CA ASP A 558 0.49 15.30 -5.34
C ASP A 558 -0.62 16.35 -5.18
N SER A 559 -0.28 17.62 -5.41
CA SER A 559 -1.25 18.71 -5.23
C SER A 559 -2.45 18.63 -6.19
N GLU A 560 -2.25 18.14 -7.41
CA GLU A 560 -3.33 17.95 -8.39
C GLU A 560 -4.27 16.81 -7.95
N GLY A 561 -3.70 15.66 -7.57
CA GLY A 561 -4.46 14.52 -7.06
C GLY A 561 -5.22 14.83 -5.77
N VAL A 562 -4.59 15.55 -4.84
CA VAL A 562 -5.22 15.98 -3.57
C VAL A 562 -6.36 16.96 -3.82
N GLN A 563 -6.18 17.92 -4.72
CA GLN A 563 -7.26 18.85 -5.09
C GLN A 563 -8.42 18.12 -5.76
N LEU A 564 -8.12 17.21 -6.69
CA LEU A 564 -9.14 16.41 -7.38
C LEU A 564 -9.98 15.58 -6.40
N LEU A 565 -9.33 14.97 -5.39
CA LEU A 565 -10.03 14.25 -4.31
C LEU A 565 -10.90 15.20 -3.48
N SER A 566 -10.37 16.36 -3.08
CA SER A 566 -11.12 17.36 -2.32
C SER A 566 -12.39 17.79 -3.04
N ASP A 567 -12.27 18.16 -4.31
CA ASP A 567 -13.39 18.63 -5.13
C ASP A 567 -14.46 17.55 -5.25
N TRP A 568 -14.07 16.31 -5.55
CA TRP A 568 -14.99 15.19 -5.63
C TRP A 568 -15.72 14.93 -4.31
N ILE A 569 -15.00 14.88 -3.19
CA ILE A 569 -15.60 14.68 -1.86
C ILE A 569 -16.63 15.77 -1.57
N GLN A 570 -16.32 17.01 -1.93
CA GLN A 570 -17.19 18.15 -1.65
C GLN A 570 -18.45 18.20 -2.52
N SER A 571 -18.38 17.76 -3.78
CA SER A 571 -19.45 18.02 -4.76
C SER A 571 -20.11 16.80 -5.40
N GLU A 572 -19.41 15.68 -5.58
CA GLU A 572 -19.92 14.53 -6.36
C GLU A 572 -19.95 13.21 -5.58
N ALA A 573 -19.17 13.07 -4.50
CA ALA A 573 -19.27 11.91 -3.62
C ALA A 573 -20.68 11.86 -3.01
N SER A 574 -21.28 10.66 -2.99
CA SER A 574 -22.66 10.47 -2.56
C SER A 574 -22.78 9.27 -1.64
N ALA A 575 -23.68 9.34 -0.67
CA ALA A 575 -24.06 8.18 0.14
C ALA A 575 -25.00 7.21 -0.62
N LEU A 576 -25.71 7.67 -1.66
CA LEU A 576 -26.65 6.87 -2.46
C LEU A 576 -25.93 6.12 -3.57
N THR A 577 -25.06 5.21 -3.13
CA THR A 577 -24.15 4.41 -3.94
C THR A 577 -24.76 3.13 -4.47
N SER A 578 -25.84 2.64 -3.87
CA SER A 578 -26.59 1.45 -4.31
C SER A 578 -28.09 1.72 -4.34
N TYR A 579 -28.82 0.88 -5.08
CA TYR A 579 -30.28 0.94 -5.11
C TYR A 579 -30.88 0.83 -3.71
N ASP A 580 -30.35 -0.06 -2.86
CA ASP A 580 -30.86 -0.25 -1.49
C ASP A 580 -30.72 0.99 -0.62
N LYS A 581 -29.58 1.70 -0.72
CA LYS A 581 -29.36 2.96 0.02
C LYS A 581 -30.30 4.05 -0.48
N TRP A 582 -30.49 4.15 -1.80
CA TRP A 582 -31.44 5.08 -2.42
C TRP A 582 -32.89 4.74 -2.00
N ARG A 583 -33.29 3.47 -2.08
CA ARG A 583 -34.62 2.98 -1.69
C ARG A 583 -34.90 3.30 -0.22
N SER A 584 -33.93 3.04 0.66
CA SER A 584 -34.08 3.33 2.08
C SER A 584 -34.32 4.82 2.36
N GLN A 585 -33.74 5.73 1.58
CA GLN A 585 -33.96 7.16 1.74
C GLN A 585 -35.37 7.59 1.33
N TYR A 586 -35.86 7.15 0.17
CA TYR A 586 -37.14 7.61 -0.37
C TYR A 586 -38.33 6.84 0.20
N PHE A 587 -38.16 5.55 0.49
CA PHE A 587 -39.26 4.64 0.79
C PHE A 587 -39.09 3.88 2.11
N GLY A 588 -37.92 3.94 2.75
CA GLY A 588 -37.60 3.11 3.91
C GLY A 588 -37.81 1.63 3.60
N THR A 589 -38.72 0.97 4.33
CA THR A 589 -39.08 -0.44 4.13
C THR A 589 -40.35 -0.64 3.30
N SER A 590 -40.92 0.41 2.71
CA SER A 590 -42.17 0.31 1.94
C SER A 590 -42.04 -0.64 0.75
N ALA A 591 -43.15 -1.33 0.42
CA ALA A 591 -43.29 -2.12 -0.81
C ALA A 591 -43.27 -1.25 -2.07
N ASP A 592 -43.68 0.03 -1.96
CA ASP A 592 -43.62 1.00 -3.06
C ASP A 592 -42.20 1.32 -3.50
N GLY A 593 -41.19 0.95 -2.69
CA GLY A 593 -39.78 1.05 -3.04
C GLY A 593 -39.24 -0.15 -3.84
N ALA A 594 -40.08 -1.07 -4.31
CA ALA A 594 -39.63 -2.19 -5.14
C ALA A 594 -39.01 -1.68 -6.47
N PRO A 595 -37.96 -2.33 -7.03
CA PRO A 595 -37.28 -1.89 -8.26
C PRO A 595 -38.19 -1.64 -9.47
N GLU A 596 -39.26 -2.42 -9.58
CA GLU A 596 -40.27 -2.41 -10.64
C GLU A 596 -41.48 -1.52 -10.35
N ALA A 597 -41.60 -0.99 -9.13
CA ALA A 597 -42.69 -0.09 -8.77
C ALA A 597 -42.52 1.28 -9.42
N ASN A 598 -43.64 1.99 -9.57
CA ASN A 598 -43.76 3.31 -10.19
C ASN A 598 -44.81 4.10 -9.39
N PRO A 599 -44.43 4.64 -8.21
CA PRO A 599 -45.39 5.25 -7.29
C PRO A 599 -45.88 6.64 -7.72
N ASP A 600 -45.15 7.36 -8.58
CA ASP A 600 -45.53 8.68 -9.09
C ASP A 600 -46.26 8.65 -10.46
N GLY A 601 -46.26 7.49 -11.13
CA GLY A 601 -47.06 7.23 -12.33
C GLY A 601 -46.52 7.88 -13.59
N ASP A 602 -45.20 8.05 -13.70
CA ASP A 602 -44.53 8.66 -14.85
C ASP A 602 -44.12 7.64 -15.95
N SER A 603 -44.23 6.34 -15.63
CA SER A 603 -43.87 5.17 -16.47
C SER A 603 -42.40 4.76 -16.42
N GLN A 604 -41.63 5.34 -15.49
CA GLN A 604 -40.31 4.89 -15.11
C GLN A 604 -40.43 4.03 -13.84
N THR A 605 -39.66 2.95 -13.78
CA THR A 605 -39.58 2.17 -12.54
C THR A 605 -38.62 2.84 -11.56
N ASN A 606 -38.75 2.57 -10.27
CA ASN A 606 -37.82 3.06 -9.26
C ASN A 606 -36.35 2.74 -9.58
N PHE A 607 -36.06 1.58 -10.19
CA PHE A 607 -34.70 1.27 -10.62
C PHE A 607 -34.22 2.17 -11.76
N GLN A 608 -35.10 2.54 -12.69
CA GLN A 608 -34.81 3.53 -13.72
C GLN A 608 -34.59 4.92 -13.10
N GLU A 609 -35.47 5.34 -12.19
CA GLU A 609 -35.35 6.59 -11.44
C GLU A 609 -34.00 6.69 -10.70
N TYR A 610 -33.61 5.61 -10.02
CA TYR A 610 -32.30 5.50 -9.37
C TYR A 610 -31.11 5.64 -10.34
N LEU A 611 -31.21 5.03 -11.53
CA LEU A 611 -30.18 5.16 -12.55
C LEU A 611 -30.15 6.57 -13.16
N PHE A 612 -31.31 7.18 -13.37
CA PHE A 612 -31.45 8.51 -13.97
C PHE A 612 -31.31 9.66 -12.98
N ARG A 613 -31.14 9.37 -11.68
CA ARG A 613 -31.01 10.37 -10.61
C ARG A 613 -32.20 11.33 -10.52
N THR A 614 -33.39 10.81 -10.82
CA THR A 614 -34.66 11.50 -10.71
C THR A 614 -35.38 11.13 -9.40
N ASN A 615 -36.32 11.97 -8.98
CA ASN A 615 -37.06 11.80 -7.74
C ASN A 615 -38.32 10.93 -7.97
N PRO A 616 -38.37 9.73 -7.36
CA PRO A 616 -39.41 8.74 -7.67
C PRO A 616 -40.78 9.08 -7.06
N LEU A 617 -40.89 10.23 -6.36
CA LEU A 617 -42.12 10.75 -5.78
C LEU A 617 -42.63 11.98 -6.53
N VAL A 618 -41.93 12.42 -7.58
CA VAL A 618 -42.21 13.65 -8.31
C VAL A 618 -42.33 13.34 -9.80
N ARG A 619 -43.56 13.10 -10.24
CA ARG A 619 -43.91 12.75 -11.63
C ARG A 619 -43.32 13.64 -12.74
N ALA A 620 -42.95 14.87 -12.43
CA ALA A 620 -42.38 15.83 -13.39
C ALA A 620 -40.86 15.75 -13.51
N ASP A 621 -40.19 15.08 -12.58
CA ASP A 621 -38.74 14.92 -12.56
C ASP A 621 -38.35 13.67 -13.37
N VAL A 622 -38.20 13.85 -14.69
CA VAL A 622 -38.04 12.74 -15.63
C VAL A 622 -36.82 12.92 -16.53
N PHE A 623 -36.15 11.81 -16.87
CA PHE A 623 -35.01 11.84 -17.78
C PHE A 623 -35.44 12.19 -19.21
N THR A 624 -35.12 13.40 -19.66
CA THR A 624 -35.63 13.99 -20.90
C THR A 624 -34.50 14.36 -21.88
N PRO A 625 -33.90 13.37 -22.59
CA PRO A 625 -33.01 13.68 -23.69
C PRO A 625 -33.79 14.33 -24.83
N SER A 626 -33.14 15.25 -25.54
CA SER A 626 -33.72 15.88 -26.73
C SER A 626 -32.96 15.48 -27.99
N VAL A 627 -33.70 15.34 -29.09
CA VAL A 627 -33.17 15.08 -30.42
C VAL A 627 -33.48 16.25 -31.32
N THR A 628 -32.48 16.70 -32.08
CA THR A 628 -32.64 17.73 -33.11
C THR A 628 -32.08 17.21 -34.42
N LEU A 629 -32.74 17.57 -35.53
CA LEU A 629 -32.30 17.25 -36.88
C LEU A 629 -32.06 18.57 -37.62
N ASN A 630 -30.83 18.81 -38.04
CA ASN A 630 -30.46 20.02 -38.79
C ASN A 630 -29.61 19.65 -40.00
N GLY A 631 -30.08 19.94 -41.21
CA GLY A 631 -29.33 19.69 -42.45
C GLY A 631 -28.87 18.24 -42.67
N GLY A 632 -29.62 17.25 -42.15
CA GLY A 632 -29.24 15.83 -42.22
C GLY A 632 -28.31 15.36 -41.10
N GLN A 633 -27.96 16.22 -40.15
CA GLN A 633 -27.23 15.86 -38.93
C GLN A 633 -28.20 15.65 -37.78
N VAL A 634 -28.11 14.49 -37.12
CA VAL A 634 -28.84 14.20 -35.89
C VAL A 634 -27.97 14.59 -34.70
N SER A 635 -28.52 15.38 -33.79
CA SER A 635 -27.86 15.79 -32.55
C SER A 635 -28.74 15.43 -31.36
N LEU A 636 -28.18 14.66 -30.42
CA LEU A 636 -28.79 14.36 -29.12
C LEU A 636 -28.19 15.27 -28.05
N ALA A 637 -29.03 15.95 -27.28
CA ALA A 637 -28.64 16.54 -26.01
C ALA A 637 -29.05 15.59 -24.89
N VAL A 638 -28.07 15.08 -24.17
CA VAL A 638 -28.26 14.12 -23.08
C VAL A 638 -28.12 14.85 -21.75
N PRO A 639 -29.15 14.82 -20.87
CA PRO A 639 -29.06 15.40 -19.54
C PRO A 639 -27.87 14.85 -18.77
N ALA A 640 -27.30 15.69 -17.93
CA ALA A 640 -26.17 15.31 -17.10
C ALA A 640 -26.62 14.33 -16.01
N LEU A 641 -25.93 13.20 -15.88
CA LEU A 641 -26.25 12.15 -14.91
C LEU A 641 -25.04 11.93 -13.97
N PRO A 642 -25.03 12.58 -12.78
CA PRO A 642 -23.91 12.48 -11.84
C PRO A 642 -23.61 11.02 -11.45
N GLY A 643 -22.35 10.61 -11.65
CA GLY A 643 -21.89 9.27 -11.31
C GLY A 643 -22.48 8.15 -12.18
N ARG A 644 -23.01 8.46 -13.37
CA ARG A 644 -23.56 7.48 -14.31
C ARG A 644 -22.84 7.52 -15.65
N SER A 645 -22.76 6.37 -16.28
CA SER A 645 -22.28 6.21 -17.64
C SER A 645 -23.46 6.06 -18.58
N VAL A 646 -23.39 6.74 -19.71
CA VAL A 646 -24.46 6.75 -20.71
C VAL A 646 -23.89 6.32 -22.05
N ARG A 647 -24.40 5.22 -22.60
CA ARG A 647 -24.12 4.77 -23.95
C ARG A 647 -25.37 4.91 -24.79
N VAL A 648 -25.23 5.46 -25.99
CA VAL A 648 -26.34 5.57 -26.94
C VAL A 648 -26.22 4.50 -28.00
N GLU A 649 -27.31 3.76 -28.17
CA GLU A 649 -27.51 2.83 -29.27
C GLU A 649 -28.52 3.42 -30.26
N ARG A 650 -28.40 3.02 -31.52
CA ARG A 650 -29.33 3.42 -32.57
C ARG A 650 -29.95 2.22 -33.27
N SER A 651 -31.08 2.47 -33.92
CA SER A 651 -31.75 1.53 -34.80
C SER A 651 -32.46 2.27 -35.92
N THR A 652 -32.57 1.67 -37.11
CA THR A 652 -33.41 2.19 -38.20
C THR A 652 -34.77 1.48 -38.29
N ASN A 653 -34.97 0.40 -37.52
CA ASN A 653 -36.15 -0.48 -37.62
C ASN A 653 -36.72 -0.96 -36.27
N LEU A 654 -36.19 -0.48 -35.14
CA LEU A 654 -36.51 -0.90 -33.76
C LEU A 654 -36.17 -2.36 -33.40
N GLY A 655 -35.78 -3.21 -34.36
CA GLY A 655 -35.43 -4.61 -34.15
C GLY A 655 -33.93 -4.83 -33.92
N THR A 656 -33.09 -4.20 -34.73
CA THR A 656 -31.62 -4.32 -34.64
C THR A 656 -31.06 -3.04 -34.04
N TRP A 657 -30.30 -3.19 -32.95
CA TRP A 657 -29.66 -2.08 -32.24
C TRP A 657 -28.16 -2.21 -32.33
N GLU A 658 -27.49 -1.12 -32.64
CA GLU A 658 -26.03 -1.02 -32.67
C GLU A 658 -25.56 0.21 -31.90
N ARG A 659 -24.31 0.21 -31.42
CA ARG A 659 -23.74 1.39 -30.79
C ARG A 659 -23.71 2.54 -31.78
N TRP A 660 -24.19 3.71 -31.35
CA TRP A 660 -24.19 4.86 -32.24
C TRP A 660 -22.77 5.41 -32.40
N ASN A 661 -22.26 5.42 -33.63
CA ASN A 661 -20.92 5.93 -33.95
C ASN A 661 -20.89 7.47 -33.99
N ALA A 662 -21.25 8.11 -32.88
CA ALA A 662 -21.15 9.55 -32.66
C ALA A 662 -19.92 9.86 -31.79
N ILE A 663 -19.22 10.95 -32.12
CA ILE A 663 -18.09 11.43 -31.31
C ILE A 663 -18.58 11.72 -29.90
N GLY A 664 -17.87 11.23 -28.88
CA GLY A 664 -18.25 11.37 -27.47
C GLY A 664 -19.20 10.29 -26.95
N ASN A 665 -19.65 9.34 -27.77
CA ASN A 665 -20.40 8.18 -27.28
C ASN A 665 -19.46 7.10 -26.73
N ASP A 666 -18.58 7.46 -25.80
CA ASP A 666 -17.56 6.60 -25.17
C ASP A 666 -18.08 5.82 -23.95
N GLY A 667 -19.24 6.21 -23.42
CA GLY A 667 -19.83 5.56 -22.27
C GLY A 667 -19.08 5.84 -20.98
N LEU A 668 -18.38 6.98 -20.89
CA LEU A 668 -17.79 7.51 -19.66
C LEU A 668 -18.73 8.54 -19.02
N SER A 669 -18.61 8.72 -17.70
CA SER A 669 -19.38 9.71 -16.96
C SER A 669 -19.06 11.14 -17.39
N ARG A 670 -20.09 11.93 -17.65
CA ARG A 670 -19.97 13.32 -18.09
C ARG A 670 -20.08 14.28 -16.92
N ASN A 671 -19.50 15.47 -17.09
CA ASN A 671 -19.58 16.54 -16.11
C ASN A 671 -21.07 16.82 -15.74
N PRO A 672 -21.44 16.73 -14.46
CA PRO A 672 -22.84 16.84 -14.03
C PRO A 672 -23.44 18.24 -14.21
N SER A 673 -22.63 19.27 -14.44
CA SER A 673 -23.10 20.65 -14.56
C SER A 673 -23.58 21.02 -15.96
N LEU A 674 -23.35 20.20 -16.98
CA LEU A 674 -23.69 20.50 -18.36
C LEU A 674 -24.27 19.27 -19.08
N PRO A 675 -25.33 19.42 -19.89
CA PRO A 675 -25.71 18.36 -20.81
C PRO A 675 -24.57 18.11 -21.80
N PHE A 676 -24.41 16.86 -22.23
CA PHE A 676 -23.44 16.53 -23.27
C PHE A 676 -24.14 16.25 -24.59
N PHE A 677 -23.47 16.60 -25.68
CA PHE A 677 -24.01 16.54 -27.02
C PHE A 677 -23.33 15.44 -27.80
N LEU A 678 -24.14 14.63 -28.47
CA LEU A 678 -23.69 13.63 -29.42
C LEU A 678 -24.28 13.99 -30.78
N ALA A 679 -23.46 13.98 -31.83
CA ALA A 679 -23.93 14.27 -33.17
C ALA A 679 -23.28 13.37 -34.22
N ALA A 680 -24.09 12.95 -35.19
CA ALA A 680 -23.64 12.22 -36.36
C ALA A 680 -24.61 12.47 -37.54
N PRO A 681 -24.17 12.26 -38.80
CA PRO A 681 -25.09 12.25 -39.93
C PRO A 681 -26.20 11.21 -39.75
N ALA A 682 -27.41 11.57 -40.17
CA ALA A 682 -28.55 10.64 -40.21
C ALA A 682 -28.21 9.46 -41.12
N SER A 683 -28.51 8.24 -40.66
CA SER A 683 -28.21 7.02 -41.43
C SER A 683 -29.34 6.54 -42.32
N GLY A 684 -30.52 7.16 -42.24
CA GLY A 684 -31.67 6.77 -43.03
C GLY A 684 -32.88 7.67 -42.80
N PRO A 685 -34.04 7.33 -43.40
CA PRO A 685 -35.26 8.12 -43.30
C PRO A 685 -35.91 8.07 -41.91
N LYS A 686 -35.53 7.08 -41.09
CA LYS A 686 -35.96 6.92 -39.69
C LYS A 686 -34.76 6.45 -38.87
N GLU A 687 -34.59 7.03 -37.69
CA GLU A 687 -33.56 6.65 -36.74
C GLU A 687 -34.15 6.74 -35.33
N PHE A 688 -33.94 5.69 -34.55
CA PHE A 688 -34.43 5.51 -33.19
C PHE A 688 -33.23 5.40 -32.26
N PHE A 689 -33.33 5.95 -31.06
CA PHE A 689 -32.24 5.96 -30.09
C PHE A 689 -32.65 5.28 -28.79
N ARG A 690 -31.71 4.57 -28.18
CA ARG A 690 -31.85 3.92 -26.87
C ARG A 690 -30.67 4.30 -26.00
N PHE A 691 -30.96 4.73 -24.78
CA PHE A 691 -29.95 5.11 -23.80
C PHE A 691 -29.71 3.94 -22.85
N ARG A 692 -28.48 3.46 -22.79
CA ARG A 692 -28.00 2.49 -21.81
C ARG A 692 -27.32 3.27 -20.69
N VAL A 693 -27.97 3.33 -19.54
CA VAL A 693 -27.43 4.00 -18.35
C VAL A 693 -26.96 2.95 -17.37
N SER A 694 -25.74 3.11 -16.87
CA SER A 694 -25.15 2.23 -15.86
C SER A 694 -24.47 3.04 -14.78
N GLU A 695 -24.22 2.39 -13.65
CA GLU A 695 -23.38 2.94 -12.59
C GLU A 695 -21.91 2.99 -13.01
N ASN A 696 -21.14 3.86 -12.32
CA ASN A 696 -19.70 4.02 -12.47
C ASN A 696 -18.91 3.61 -11.24
#